data_AF-A0A7S0ZIY1-F1
#
_entry.id   AF-A0A7S0ZIY1-F1
#
_cell.length_a   1.000
_cell.length_b   1.000
_cell.length_c   1.000
_cell.angle_alpha   90.00
_cell.angle_beta   90.00
_cell.angle_gamma   90.00
#
_symmetry.space_group_name_H-M   'P 1'
#
loop_
_entity.id
_entity.type
_entity.pdbx_description
1 polymer ?
#
loop_
_entity_poly.entity_id
_entity_poly.type
_entity_poly.pdbx_seq_one_letter_code
_entity_poly.pdbx_strand_id
1 'polypeptide(L)'
;SGGHCVLPFCESSIHSAVHALLSWIKSAEGSYSLHVVECERDRSVHTSTPKFNRISVKVRNSCQICMFDRRDPLSTANCTHRYNKSHSLSGNDQSRMLSWMQSQYSERNLYFKSADRAIETCGIDFAYLRRGEVYTDSIHAELCSLLPSAYNYSTARADSNEADCCCIEDLCRARIYGGLRFDSASQVAKEWEAFGGFCFALPLLELQNARCTRNKKCLSQTTLSVNIKRGDLHSLLLTKQALQNVIQSNDLLHNHETTSAATIDHIRSDAEPSTVDQSLNKSKDQQETSIWKSGVEQVLDGVSCERFRKVVLARRKVVRFPEDSRRNADSRALSIAKKLNQELGGNGYLFCLEIDRNNAFVGCTPERLFHYEPGRVSTQALAGTMRRDDALTARDSRELEDKFLSSEKDLEEHRHVVDHVASAIKSALPVTAIKEEGPHLRRLPHLVHLETLFQASFSMPTMNSSLSGKRCVQQSVDDVFKLLCELHPTPAVCGMPCEAARSEISKIESFDRGFYSGPFGCFSNASAEFCVAIRSGLIKHDRAYVYAGAGIVAGSEAELEWDEIELKMSTFCRVLQSFTIQDASAPTQPSASSLNTFAAAVKPNDVLKDTSHLNTLLGTVVIDELIRLGVGYFFVAPGSRSTPLVVGIMQSIRNVQYVSCHDERGAAFAALGYARKTGCVAAVITSSGTAVANLLPAVIEAKNDGIPLILITADRPPELRDVCSNQSIDQVKIFGSNARWFRDFACPDPISFRISALLSDIDYAFALATDASDPGAVH
;
A
#
# COMPACT_ATOMS: atom_id res chain seq x y z
N SER A 1 -9.02 -31.31 33.55
CA SER A 1 -7.73 -31.86 33.11
C SER A 1 -7.74 -31.92 31.60
N GLY A 2 -6.80 -31.22 30.97
CA GLY A 2 -6.86 -30.82 29.56
C GLY A 2 -6.78 -31.95 28.55
N GLY A 3 -7.72 -31.95 27.62
CA GLY A 3 -7.63 -32.63 26.33
C GLY A 3 -8.03 -31.62 25.26
N HIS A 4 -7.05 -30.94 24.66
CA HIS A 4 -7.29 -30.15 23.46
C HIS A 4 -7.70 -31.11 22.35
N CYS A 5 -9.00 -31.11 22.03
CA CYS A 5 -9.53 -31.75 20.84
C CYS A 5 -9.10 -30.91 19.62
N VAL A 6 -7.90 -31.17 19.11
CA VAL A 6 -7.49 -30.68 17.79
C VAL A 6 -8.27 -31.50 16.76
N LEU A 7 -9.41 -30.98 16.32
CA LEU A 7 -10.10 -31.55 15.16
C LEU A 7 -9.21 -31.33 13.92
N PRO A 8 -8.92 -32.38 13.13
CA PRO A 8 -8.07 -32.26 11.97
C PRO A 8 -8.85 -31.53 10.87
N PHE A 9 -8.51 -30.27 10.62
CA PHE A 9 -8.88 -29.63 9.34
C PHE A 9 -8.18 -30.43 8.23
N CYS A 10 -8.97 -31.11 7.41
CA CYS A 10 -8.45 -31.98 6.37
C CYS A 10 -7.74 -31.12 5.30
N GLU A 11 -6.41 -31.28 5.16
CA GLU A 11 -5.56 -30.61 4.14
C GLU A 11 -6.19 -30.65 2.73
N SER A 12 -7.00 -31.69 2.44
CA SER A 12 -7.72 -31.88 1.18
C SER A 12 -8.68 -30.74 0.80
N SER A 13 -9.30 -30.06 1.77
CA SER A 13 -10.29 -29.01 1.51
C SER A 13 -9.66 -27.70 1.01
N ILE A 14 -8.50 -27.34 1.56
CA ILE A 14 -7.70 -26.18 1.14
C ILE A 14 -7.00 -26.48 -0.18
N HIS A 15 -6.46 -27.69 -0.35
CA HIS A 15 -5.89 -28.17 -1.61
C HIS A 15 -6.94 -28.10 -2.73
N SER A 16 -8.17 -28.55 -2.47
CA SER A 16 -9.29 -28.47 -3.41
C SER A 16 -9.70 -27.02 -3.73
N ALA A 17 -9.63 -26.09 -2.76
CA ALA A 17 -9.95 -24.67 -2.98
C ALA A 17 -8.86 -23.96 -3.80
N VAL A 18 -7.59 -24.25 -3.53
CA VAL A 18 -6.46 -23.77 -4.35
C VAL A 18 -6.54 -24.35 -5.77
N HIS A 19 -6.84 -25.65 -5.91
CA HIS A 19 -7.09 -26.26 -7.21
C HIS A 19 -8.30 -25.68 -7.94
N ALA A 20 -9.38 -25.33 -7.23
CA ALA A 20 -10.54 -24.66 -7.81
C ALA A 20 -10.22 -23.24 -8.26
N LEU A 21 -9.43 -22.47 -7.49
CA LEU A 21 -8.94 -21.14 -7.88
C LEU A 21 -8.02 -21.24 -9.10
N LEU A 22 -7.11 -22.22 -9.12
CA LEU A 22 -6.23 -22.48 -10.26
C LEU A 22 -6.99 -22.96 -11.50
N SER A 23 -8.01 -23.80 -11.32
CA SER A 23 -8.89 -24.25 -12.40
C SER A 23 -9.75 -23.10 -12.93
N TRP A 24 -10.21 -22.20 -12.05
CA TRP A 24 -10.91 -20.98 -12.42
C TRP A 24 -10.00 -20.06 -13.23
N ILE A 25 -8.78 -19.79 -12.76
CA ILE A 25 -7.75 -19.03 -13.49
C ILE A 25 -7.45 -19.67 -14.85
N LYS A 26 -7.34 -21.00 -14.93
CA LYS A 26 -7.14 -21.74 -16.20
C LYS A 26 -8.36 -21.68 -17.13
N SER A 27 -9.58 -21.69 -16.57
CA SER A 27 -10.83 -21.65 -17.33
C SER A 27 -11.19 -20.26 -17.82
N ALA A 28 -10.66 -19.22 -17.15
CA ALA A 28 -10.99 -17.83 -17.41
C ALA A 28 -10.34 -17.27 -18.68
N GLU A 29 -9.26 -17.86 -19.25
CA GLU A 29 -8.78 -17.48 -20.59
C GLU A 29 -7.63 -18.35 -21.16
N GLY A 30 -7.60 -18.46 -22.50
CA GLY A 30 -6.62 -19.24 -23.26
C GLY A 30 -5.28 -18.54 -23.53
N SER A 31 -4.23 -19.35 -23.74
CA SER A 31 -2.89 -18.98 -24.22
C SER A 31 -1.89 -18.36 -23.22
N TYR A 32 -1.94 -18.70 -21.93
CA TYR A 32 -0.87 -18.38 -20.96
C TYR A 32 -0.12 -19.62 -20.48
N SER A 33 1.19 -19.50 -20.23
CA SER A 33 1.95 -20.54 -19.51
C SER A 33 1.81 -20.31 -18.00
N LEU A 34 0.80 -20.93 -17.39
CA LEU A 34 0.58 -20.93 -15.95
C LEU A 34 1.61 -21.85 -15.27
N HIS A 35 2.54 -21.28 -14.50
CA HIS A 35 3.47 -22.03 -13.68
C HIS A 35 3.00 -22.04 -12.23
N VAL A 36 2.16 -23.02 -11.88
CA VAL A 36 1.79 -23.23 -10.47
C VAL A 36 2.99 -23.81 -9.74
N VAL A 37 3.61 -23.02 -8.86
CA VAL A 37 4.72 -23.50 -8.04
C VAL A 37 4.18 -23.76 -6.64
N GLU A 38 3.64 -24.95 -6.46
CA GLU A 38 3.22 -25.42 -5.16
C GLU A 38 4.46 -25.78 -4.35
N CYS A 39 4.87 -24.91 -3.42
CA CYS A 39 5.97 -25.22 -2.51
C CYS A 39 5.53 -26.20 -1.42
N GLU A 40 5.35 -27.46 -1.76
CA GLU A 40 5.24 -28.55 -0.77
C GLU A 40 6.62 -28.97 -0.28
N ARG A 41 6.95 -28.72 1.00
CA ARG A 41 7.63 -29.68 1.91
C ARG A 41 8.08 -29.03 3.23
N ASP A 42 7.58 -29.52 4.35
CA ASP A 42 8.27 -30.47 5.25
C ASP A 42 7.23 -30.89 6.32
N ARG A 43 6.88 -32.18 6.40
CA ARG A 43 5.91 -32.73 7.39
C ARG A 43 6.50 -32.80 8.80
N SER A 44 7.75 -32.37 8.96
CA SER A 44 8.44 -32.31 10.23
C SER A 44 8.70 -30.85 10.57
N VAL A 45 8.00 -30.35 11.57
CA VAL A 45 8.37 -29.34 12.58
C VAL A 45 7.07 -28.59 12.96
N HIS A 46 6.57 -28.89 14.16
CA HIS A 46 5.61 -28.05 14.86
C HIS A 46 6.26 -26.71 15.19
N THR A 47 6.06 -25.71 14.32
CA THR A 47 6.39 -24.31 14.60
C THR A 47 5.10 -23.49 14.52
N SER A 48 4.95 -22.53 15.44
CA SER A 48 3.80 -21.63 15.57
C SER A 48 3.74 -20.53 14.50
N THR A 49 4.66 -20.52 13.53
CA THR A 49 4.75 -19.51 12.47
C THR A 49 3.78 -19.77 11.31
N PRO A 50 3.07 -18.74 10.80
CA PRO A 50 2.17 -18.88 9.66
C PRO A 50 2.94 -19.19 8.38
N LYS A 51 2.50 -20.19 7.61
CA LYS A 51 3.14 -20.61 6.35
C LYS A 51 2.35 -20.08 5.14
N PHE A 52 2.98 -19.85 4.00
CA PHE A 52 2.33 -19.32 2.78
C PHE A 52 2.54 -20.21 1.55
N ASN A 53 1.54 -20.28 0.68
CA ASN A 53 1.61 -20.79 -0.68
C ASN A 53 1.71 -19.61 -1.65
N ARG A 54 2.47 -19.76 -2.74
CA ARG A 54 2.57 -18.73 -3.77
C ARG A 54 2.17 -19.28 -5.12
N ILE A 55 1.35 -18.55 -5.86
CA ILE A 55 0.99 -18.86 -7.23
C ILE A 55 1.54 -17.73 -8.10
N SER A 56 2.35 -18.05 -9.11
CA SER A 56 2.96 -17.07 -10.01
C SER A 56 2.60 -17.37 -11.46
N VAL A 57 2.20 -16.34 -12.20
CA VAL A 57 1.87 -16.43 -13.62
C VAL A 57 2.84 -15.56 -14.41
N LYS A 58 3.53 -16.16 -15.39
CA LYS A 58 4.40 -15.43 -16.31
C LYS A 58 3.57 -14.81 -17.42
N VAL A 59 3.70 -13.50 -17.59
CA VAL A 59 3.06 -12.75 -18.68
C VAL A 59 4.05 -12.70 -19.85
N ARG A 60 3.73 -13.24 -21.03
CA ARG A 60 4.65 -13.28 -22.19
C ARG A 60 4.68 -11.92 -22.92
N ASN A 61 5.87 -11.50 -23.37
CA ASN A 61 6.16 -10.20 -24.03
C ASN A 61 5.41 -9.90 -25.34
N SER A 62 4.63 -10.83 -25.89
CA SER A 62 3.69 -10.57 -27.00
C SER A 62 2.29 -10.17 -26.53
N CYS A 63 2.03 -10.23 -25.22
CA CYS A 63 0.92 -9.54 -24.62
C CYS A 63 1.27 -8.05 -24.59
N GLN A 64 0.90 -7.33 -25.64
CA GLN A 64 0.18 -6.09 -25.35
C GLN A 64 -0.87 -6.46 -24.29
N ILE A 65 -1.04 -5.65 -23.25
CA ILE A 65 -2.37 -5.53 -22.64
C ILE A 65 -3.23 -5.06 -23.80
N CYS A 66 -3.73 -6.01 -24.57
CA CYS A 66 -4.32 -5.79 -25.87
C CYS A 66 -5.80 -5.90 -25.61
N MET A 67 -6.40 -4.73 -25.66
CA MET A 67 -7.79 -4.57 -25.43
C MET A 67 -8.56 -5.13 -26.62
N PHE A 68 -9.24 -6.27 -26.47
CA PHE A 68 -10.08 -6.81 -27.54
C PHE A 68 -11.53 -6.40 -27.33
N ASP A 69 -11.99 -5.46 -28.16
CA ASP A 69 -13.41 -5.20 -28.43
C ASP A 69 -13.97 -6.33 -29.31
N ARG A 70 -15.11 -6.90 -28.91
CA ARG A 70 -15.90 -7.82 -29.73
C ARG A 70 -17.27 -7.19 -29.98
N ARG A 71 -17.46 -6.69 -31.19
CA ARG A 71 -18.78 -6.61 -31.84
C ARG A 71 -18.68 -7.11 -33.27
N ASP A 72 -18.93 -8.40 -33.47
CA ASP A 72 -20.07 -8.95 -34.24
C ASP A 72 -19.88 -10.46 -34.47
N PRO A 73 -20.91 -11.32 -34.39
CA PRO A 73 -20.83 -12.73 -34.73
C PRO A 73 -21.12 -12.91 -36.23
N LEU A 74 -20.34 -13.77 -36.90
CA LEU A 74 -20.51 -14.34 -38.25
C LEU A 74 -19.35 -13.99 -39.20
N SER A 75 -18.31 -14.82 -39.18
CA SER A 75 -17.88 -15.59 -40.36
C SER A 75 -16.53 -16.26 -40.07
N THR A 76 -16.55 -17.58 -40.17
CA THR A 76 -15.37 -18.38 -40.46
C THR A 76 -14.92 -18.11 -41.89
N ALA A 77 -13.82 -17.39 -42.11
CA ALA A 77 -12.88 -17.61 -43.23
C ALA A 77 -11.76 -16.54 -43.26
N ASN A 78 -10.52 -17.02 -43.43
CA ASN A 78 -9.38 -16.33 -44.04
C ASN A 78 -8.96 -14.96 -43.48
N CYS A 79 -7.86 -14.95 -42.71
CA CYS A 79 -6.76 -14.02 -42.97
C CYS A 79 -5.45 -14.50 -42.32
N THR A 80 -4.62 -15.15 -43.14
CA THR A 80 -3.18 -15.22 -42.96
C THR A 80 -2.57 -13.81 -43.07
N HIS A 81 -2.21 -13.19 -41.95
CA HIS A 81 -1.19 -12.14 -41.95
C HIS A 81 -0.29 -12.27 -40.73
N ARG A 82 0.93 -12.81 -40.97
CA ARG A 82 2.08 -12.67 -40.07
C ARG A 82 2.40 -11.19 -39.91
N TYR A 83 2.15 -10.62 -38.73
CA TYR A 83 2.81 -9.39 -38.31
C TYR A 83 4.10 -9.73 -37.55
N ASN A 84 5.21 -9.81 -38.30
CA ASN A 84 6.55 -9.74 -37.74
C ASN A 84 6.87 -8.29 -37.39
N LYS A 85 6.45 -7.81 -36.22
CA LYS A 85 7.10 -6.68 -35.54
C LYS A 85 7.10 -6.92 -34.04
N SER A 86 8.24 -7.40 -33.54
CA SER A 86 8.60 -7.39 -32.14
C SER A 86 8.76 -5.94 -31.68
N HIS A 87 7.71 -5.33 -31.16
CA HIS A 87 7.85 -4.11 -30.36
C HIS A 87 8.24 -4.53 -28.95
N SER A 88 9.52 -4.36 -28.62
CA SER A 88 9.97 -4.33 -27.23
C SER A 88 9.15 -3.27 -26.48
N LEU A 89 8.59 -3.64 -25.32
CA LEU A 89 8.05 -2.69 -24.35
C LEU A 89 9.12 -1.65 -24.01
N SER A 90 9.05 -0.48 -24.66
CA SER A 90 9.94 0.64 -24.45
C SER A 90 9.15 1.84 -23.94
N GLY A 91 9.63 2.42 -22.83
CA GLY A 91 9.42 3.83 -22.49
C GLY A 91 8.32 4.20 -21.49
N ASN A 92 7.18 3.50 -21.42
CA ASN A 92 6.00 4.00 -20.69
C ASN A 92 5.35 3.03 -19.66
N ASP A 93 5.99 1.91 -19.34
CA ASP A 93 5.38 0.84 -18.53
C ASP A 93 5.18 1.21 -17.05
N GLN A 94 6.05 2.03 -16.47
CA GLN A 94 6.03 2.36 -15.03
C GLN A 94 4.82 3.20 -14.64
N SER A 95 4.53 4.23 -15.45
CA SER A 95 3.33 5.06 -15.29
C SER A 95 2.06 4.24 -15.47
N ARG A 96 2.07 3.21 -16.34
CA ARG A 96 0.93 2.31 -16.54
C ARG A 96 0.72 1.38 -15.35
N MET A 97 1.79 0.84 -14.74
CA MET A 97 1.69 0.02 -13.54
C MET A 97 1.16 0.82 -12.34
N LEU A 98 1.68 2.03 -12.12
CA LEU A 98 1.17 2.94 -11.08
C LEU A 98 -0.28 3.35 -11.34
N SER A 99 -0.64 3.72 -12.58
CA SER A 99 -2.04 4.05 -12.93
C SER A 99 -2.97 2.86 -12.76
N TRP A 100 -2.54 1.66 -13.17
CA TRP A 100 -3.30 0.43 -12.96
C TRP A 100 -3.50 0.14 -11.48
N MET A 101 -2.46 0.35 -10.66
CA MET A 101 -2.54 0.17 -9.22
C MET A 101 -3.47 1.20 -8.56
N GLN A 102 -3.42 2.47 -9.00
CA GLN A 102 -4.32 3.52 -8.55
C GLN A 102 -5.78 3.24 -8.91
N SER A 103 -6.04 2.56 -10.02
CA SER A 103 -7.40 2.15 -10.40
C SER A 103 -7.91 0.96 -9.58
N GLN A 104 -7.07 0.32 -8.76
CA GLN A 104 -7.51 -0.74 -7.86
C GLN A 104 -8.03 -0.11 -6.57
N TYR A 105 -9.25 -0.45 -6.17
CA TYR A 105 -9.83 -0.04 -4.90
C TYR A 105 -9.18 -0.83 -3.75
N SER A 106 -8.02 -0.36 -3.27
CA SER A 106 -7.32 -0.91 -2.11
C SER A 106 -6.82 0.18 -1.18
N GLU A 107 -7.00 -0.04 0.13
CA GLU A 107 -6.50 0.83 1.19
C GLU A 107 -5.06 0.52 1.59
N ARG A 108 -4.54 -0.61 1.12
CA ARG A 108 -3.21 -1.14 1.45
C ARG A 108 -2.45 -1.34 0.16
N ASN A 109 -1.41 -0.54 -0.03
CA ASN A 109 -0.68 -0.48 -1.29
C ASN A 109 0.82 -0.46 -1.02
N LEU A 110 1.55 -1.22 -1.81
CA LEU A 110 2.99 -1.21 -1.86
C LEU A 110 3.45 -0.86 -3.28
N TYR A 111 4.35 0.09 -3.40
CA TYR A 111 5.15 0.27 -4.61
C TYR A 111 6.63 0.28 -4.24
N PHE A 112 7.44 -0.44 -4.99
CA PHE A 112 8.89 -0.43 -4.85
C PHE A 112 9.57 -0.52 -6.22
N LYS A 113 10.54 0.34 -6.47
CA LYS A 113 11.35 0.35 -7.69
C LYS A 113 12.81 0.54 -7.31
N SER A 114 13.67 -0.34 -7.81
CA SER A 114 15.13 -0.22 -7.65
C SER A 114 15.69 0.94 -8.47
N ALA A 115 16.82 1.53 -8.05
CA ALA A 115 17.41 2.68 -8.74
C ALA A 115 17.87 2.40 -10.17
N ASP A 116 18.42 1.20 -10.42
CA ASP A 116 18.79 0.69 -11.75
C ASP A 116 17.58 0.18 -12.55
N ARG A 117 16.39 0.20 -11.93
CA ARG A 117 15.13 -0.31 -12.46
C ARG A 117 15.19 -1.81 -12.83
N ALA A 118 16.12 -2.56 -12.24
CA ALA A 118 16.19 -4.01 -12.33
C ALA A 118 14.94 -4.67 -11.75
N ILE A 119 14.35 -4.09 -10.70
CA ILE A 119 13.12 -4.58 -10.07
C ILE A 119 12.12 -3.44 -9.92
N GLU A 120 10.89 -3.69 -10.32
CA GLU A 120 9.73 -2.84 -10.07
C GLU A 120 8.56 -3.70 -9.62
N THR A 121 7.98 -3.38 -8.47
CA THR A 121 6.92 -4.14 -7.84
C THR A 121 5.76 -3.23 -7.46
N CYS A 122 4.54 -3.66 -7.81
CA CYS A 122 3.28 -3.17 -7.28
C CYS A 122 2.63 -4.28 -6.44
N GLY A 123 2.31 -3.97 -5.19
CA GLY A 123 1.68 -4.89 -4.25
C GLY A 123 0.32 -4.38 -3.80
N ILE A 124 -0.75 -5.11 -4.10
CA ILE A 124 -2.10 -4.77 -3.66
C ILE A 124 -2.44 -5.62 -2.47
N ASP A 125 -2.79 -4.93 -1.39
CA ASP A 125 -3.13 -5.52 -0.11
C ASP A 125 -1.98 -6.39 0.47
N PHE A 126 -2.10 -6.85 1.71
CA PHE A 126 -1.04 -7.61 2.39
C PHE A 126 -1.55 -8.96 2.88
N ALA A 127 -0.94 -10.04 2.37
CA ALA A 127 -1.12 -11.40 2.90
C ALA A 127 -0.55 -11.53 4.31
N TYR A 128 0.47 -10.71 4.63
CA TYR A 128 1.05 -10.62 5.95
C TYR A 128 1.62 -9.22 6.17
N LEU A 129 1.38 -8.65 7.35
CA LEU A 129 1.93 -7.37 7.78
C LEU A 129 2.47 -7.56 9.20
N ARG A 130 3.77 -7.36 9.38
CA ARG A 130 4.44 -7.42 10.69
C ARG A 130 5.03 -6.08 11.03
N ARG A 131 4.65 -5.59 12.21
CA ARG A 131 5.21 -4.41 12.85
C ARG A 131 5.51 -4.67 14.31
N GLY A 132 6.42 -3.90 14.90
CA GLY A 132 6.80 -4.00 16.30
C GLY A 132 7.82 -2.92 16.68
N GLU A 133 8.25 -2.92 17.93
CA GLU A 133 9.15 -1.88 18.46
C GLU A 133 10.61 -2.11 18.10
N VAL A 134 11.10 -3.35 18.25
CA VAL A 134 12.51 -3.72 18.04
C VAL A 134 12.61 -4.77 16.96
N TYR A 135 13.51 -4.56 15.99
CA TYR A 135 13.81 -5.53 14.96
C TYR A 135 15.03 -6.38 15.36
N THR A 136 14.87 -7.70 15.36
CA THR A 136 15.89 -8.65 15.82
C THR A 136 16.17 -9.70 14.75
N ASP A 137 17.26 -10.46 14.94
CA ASP A 137 17.63 -11.61 14.11
C ASP A 137 16.49 -12.65 14.07
N SER A 138 15.85 -12.91 15.21
CA SER A 138 14.70 -13.81 15.30
C SER A 138 13.51 -13.31 14.48
N ILE A 139 13.27 -12.00 14.44
CA ILE A 139 12.18 -11.41 13.62
C ILE A 139 12.56 -11.47 12.14
N HIS A 140 13.81 -11.21 11.79
CA HIS A 140 14.28 -11.35 10.41
C HIS A 140 14.14 -12.80 9.92
N ALA A 141 14.56 -13.77 10.75
CA ALA A 141 14.41 -15.18 10.47
C ALA A 141 12.94 -15.60 10.39
N GLU A 142 12.07 -15.08 11.27
CA GLU A 142 10.62 -15.26 11.21
C GLU A 142 10.08 -14.84 9.83
N LEU A 143 10.41 -13.63 9.39
CA LEU A 143 9.98 -13.09 8.10
C LEU A 143 10.51 -13.92 6.92
N CYS A 144 11.79 -14.28 6.93
CA CYS A 144 12.38 -15.13 5.90
C CYS A 144 11.75 -16.53 5.86
N SER A 145 11.28 -17.06 7.00
CA SER A 145 10.60 -18.36 7.08
C SER A 145 9.22 -18.37 6.41
N LEU A 146 8.62 -17.20 6.19
CA LEU A 146 7.35 -17.06 5.45
C LEU A 146 7.53 -17.34 3.95
N LEU A 147 8.77 -17.18 3.46
CA LEU A 147 9.08 -17.26 2.04
C LEU A 147 9.36 -18.71 1.63
N PRO A 148 8.92 -19.13 0.42
CA PRO A 148 9.14 -20.50 -0.03
C PRO A 148 10.63 -20.82 -0.14
N SER A 149 11.06 -21.95 0.43
CA SER A 149 12.47 -22.38 0.33
C SER A 149 12.88 -22.58 -1.13
N ALA A 150 14.04 -22.05 -1.52
CA ALA A 150 14.59 -22.12 -2.88
C ALA A 150 14.74 -23.57 -3.42
N TYR A 151 14.65 -24.59 -2.56
CA TYR A 151 14.86 -26.00 -2.89
C TYR A 151 13.78 -26.64 -3.78
N ASN A 152 12.59 -26.08 -3.88
CA ASN A 152 11.46 -26.74 -4.56
C ASN A 152 11.23 -26.30 -6.02
N TYR A 153 12.05 -25.40 -6.56
CA TYR A 153 11.96 -25.02 -7.98
C TYR A 153 12.67 -26.00 -8.92
N SER A 154 13.38 -27.01 -8.38
CA SER A 154 14.18 -27.96 -9.17
C SER A 154 13.37 -29.05 -9.90
N THR A 155 12.03 -29.04 -9.86
CA THR A 155 11.21 -30.03 -10.59
C THR A 155 10.85 -29.59 -12.01
N ALA A 156 11.28 -28.40 -12.44
CA ALA A 156 11.06 -27.91 -13.81
C ALA A 156 12.32 -27.99 -14.69
N ARG A 157 13.12 -29.07 -14.62
CA ARG A 157 14.11 -29.45 -15.67
C ARG A 157 14.77 -30.79 -15.34
N ALA A 158 14.23 -31.88 -15.91
CA ALA A 158 14.99 -33.11 -16.12
C ALA A 158 15.30 -33.36 -17.62
N ASP A 159 14.71 -32.59 -18.54
CA ASP A 159 14.89 -32.76 -19.98
C ASP A 159 15.35 -31.45 -20.67
N SER A 160 16.53 -30.94 -20.33
CA SER A 160 17.37 -30.19 -21.28
C SER A 160 18.75 -29.90 -20.70
N ASN A 161 19.79 -30.22 -21.48
CA ASN A 161 21.21 -29.93 -21.22
C ASN A 161 21.55 -28.43 -21.32
N GLU A 162 20.77 -27.56 -20.69
CA GLU A 162 21.04 -26.11 -20.66
C GLU A 162 21.13 -25.63 -19.20
N ALA A 163 22.36 -25.40 -18.74
CA ALA A 163 22.68 -24.74 -17.46
C ALA A 163 22.32 -23.23 -17.45
N ASP A 164 21.35 -22.80 -18.26
CA ASP A 164 21.19 -21.41 -18.71
C ASP A 164 19.99 -20.62 -18.12
N CYS A 165 19.21 -21.19 -17.18
CA CYS A 165 17.95 -20.58 -16.70
C CYS A 165 17.97 -19.89 -15.32
N CYS A 166 19.02 -20.00 -14.51
CA CYS A 166 18.98 -19.54 -13.11
C CYS A 166 18.71 -18.03 -12.92
N CYS A 167 19.12 -17.16 -13.86
CA CYS A 167 19.02 -15.70 -13.68
C CYS A 167 17.57 -15.17 -13.68
N ILE A 168 16.64 -15.88 -14.31
CA ILE A 168 15.24 -15.43 -14.49
C ILE A 168 14.33 -16.02 -13.39
N GLU A 169 14.65 -17.23 -12.92
CA GLU A 169 13.92 -17.91 -11.84
C GLU A 169 14.14 -17.23 -10.49
N ASP A 170 15.33 -16.67 -10.24
CA ASP A 170 15.64 -15.89 -9.04
C ASP A 170 14.91 -14.55 -8.96
N LEU A 171 14.53 -13.99 -10.11
CA LEU A 171 13.81 -12.72 -10.20
C LEU A 171 12.32 -12.83 -9.85
N CYS A 172 11.75 -14.05 -9.79
CA CYS A 172 10.33 -14.29 -9.52
C CYS A 172 10.03 -14.73 -8.07
N ARG A 173 11.05 -14.68 -7.19
CA ARG A 173 10.94 -15.10 -5.80
C ARG A 173 10.04 -14.17 -5.00
N ALA A 174 9.32 -14.74 -4.03
CA ALA A 174 8.56 -13.97 -3.07
C ALA A 174 9.47 -13.03 -2.27
N ARG A 175 9.03 -11.79 -2.10
CA ARG A 175 9.75 -10.75 -1.38
C ARG A 175 8.88 -10.14 -0.30
N ILE A 176 9.52 -9.77 0.79
CA ILE A 176 8.95 -8.95 1.86
C ILE A 176 9.49 -7.55 1.71
N TYR A 177 8.63 -6.55 1.88
CA TYR A 177 8.93 -5.14 1.64
C TYR A 177 8.65 -4.31 2.87
N GLY A 178 9.46 -3.30 3.14
CA GLY A 178 9.24 -2.44 4.29
C GLY A 178 10.50 -1.75 4.75
N GLY A 179 10.48 -1.29 6.00
CA GLY A 179 11.59 -0.52 6.55
C GLY A 179 11.74 -0.63 8.06
N LEU A 180 12.86 -0.06 8.51
CA LEU A 180 13.26 0.05 9.91
C LEU A 180 13.35 1.52 10.31
N ARG A 181 13.12 1.82 11.58
CA ARG A 181 13.34 3.16 12.13
C ARG A 181 14.83 3.53 12.15
N PHE A 182 15.12 4.82 12.02
CA PHE A 182 16.47 5.38 12.09
C PHE A 182 17.17 5.03 13.40
N ASP A 183 16.51 5.27 14.52
CA ASP A 183 17.04 5.00 15.85
C ASP A 183 16.20 3.95 16.58
N SER A 184 16.69 2.71 16.61
CA SER A 184 16.02 1.58 17.26
C SER A 184 15.89 1.70 18.79
N ALA A 185 16.66 2.59 19.43
CA ALA A 185 16.62 2.79 20.88
C ALA A 185 15.60 3.86 21.32
N SER A 186 15.14 4.69 20.40
CA SER A 186 14.17 5.77 20.68
C SER A 186 12.73 5.25 20.77
N GLN A 187 11.91 5.91 21.60
CA GLN A 187 10.48 5.64 21.67
C GLN A 187 9.77 6.08 20.38
N VAL A 188 8.81 5.28 19.94
CA VAL A 188 7.99 5.56 18.76
C VAL A 188 7.08 6.77 19.03
N ALA A 189 7.24 7.85 18.28
CA ALA A 189 6.34 9.00 18.41
C ALA A 189 4.94 8.68 17.87
N LYS A 190 3.93 9.45 18.31
CA LYS A 190 2.52 9.24 17.95
C LYS A 190 2.29 9.24 16.44
N GLU A 191 3.00 10.07 15.69
CA GLU A 191 2.96 10.10 14.23
C GLU A 191 3.37 8.77 13.57
N TRP A 192 4.32 8.04 14.17
CA TRP A 192 4.87 6.78 13.65
C TRP A 192 4.22 5.52 14.23
N GLU A 193 3.27 5.65 15.15
CA GLU A 193 2.60 4.52 15.84
C GLU A 193 2.08 3.44 14.88
N ALA A 194 1.55 3.84 13.72
CA ALA A 194 1.03 2.90 12.72
C ALA A 194 2.13 2.02 12.09
N PHE A 195 3.37 2.51 12.02
CA PHE A 195 4.53 1.79 11.48
C PHE A 195 5.35 1.10 12.59
N GLY A 196 5.41 1.66 13.80
CA GLY A 196 6.24 1.14 14.88
C GLY A 196 7.73 1.40 14.67
N GLY A 197 8.58 0.52 15.18
CA GLY A 197 10.03 0.55 14.95
C GLY A 197 10.52 -0.27 13.77
N PHE A 198 9.70 -1.19 13.27
CA PHE A 198 9.86 -1.80 11.97
C PHE A 198 8.48 -2.15 11.41
N CYS A 199 8.36 -2.17 10.08
CA CYS A 199 7.13 -2.55 9.40
C CYS A 199 7.47 -3.24 8.09
N PHE A 200 7.08 -4.51 7.96
CA PHE A 200 7.32 -5.34 6.79
C PHE A 200 6.03 -6.01 6.32
N ALA A 201 5.81 -6.01 5.01
CA ALA A 201 4.62 -6.55 4.37
C ALA A 201 4.98 -7.56 3.28
N LEU A 202 4.23 -8.66 3.24
CA LEU A 202 4.15 -9.57 2.11
C LEU A 202 2.87 -9.23 1.32
N PRO A 203 2.98 -8.74 0.06
CA PRO A 203 1.80 -8.38 -0.72
C PRO A 203 0.85 -9.55 -0.93
N LEU A 204 -0.46 -9.30 -0.96
CA LEU A 204 -1.44 -10.32 -1.33
C LEU A 204 -1.36 -10.62 -2.82
N LEU A 205 -1.50 -9.58 -3.64
CA LEU A 205 -1.21 -9.60 -5.06
C LEU A 205 0.06 -8.82 -5.32
N GLU A 206 0.95 -9.37 -6.14
CA GLU A 206 2.24 -8.79 -6.47
C GLU A 206 2.45 -8.82 -7.98
N LEU A 207 2.44 -7.66 -8.61
CA LEU A 207 2.86 -7.49 -9.99
C LEU A 207 4.31 -7.01 -10.00
N GLN A 208 5.21 -7.85 -10.51
CA GLN A 208 6.63 -7.57 -10.55
C GLN A 208 7.12 -7.55 -12.00
N ASN A 209 7.82 -6.48 -12.36
CA ASN A 209 8.58 -6.38 -13.59
C ASN A 209 10.08 -6.46 -13.24
N ALA A 210 10.73 -7.50 -13.72
CA ALA A 210 12.15 -7.75 -13.51
C ALA A 210 12.91 -7.60 -14.83
N ARG A 211 14.04 -6.91 -14.78
CA ARG A 211 14.95 -6.72 -15.90
C ARG A 211 16.33 -7.23 -15.56
N CYS A 212 16.90 -8.01 -16.46
CA CYS A 212 18.27 -8.48 -16.38
C CYS A 212 18.97 -8.21 -17.70
N THR A 213 20.23 -7.80 -17.64
CA THR A 213 21.08 -7.64 -18.84
C THR A 213 22.06 -8.80 -18.89
N ARG A 214 21.91 -9.70 -19.87
CA ARG A 214 22.83 -10.83 -20.09
C ARG A 214 23.35 -10.81 -21.52
N ASN A 215 24.66 -10.93 -21.72
CA ASN A 215 25.31 -10.88 -23.05
C ASN A 215 24.89 -9.66 -23.90
N LYS A 216 24.80 -8.47 -23.29
CA LYS A 216 24.31 -7.23 -23.92
C LYS A 216 22.85 -7.28 -24.44
N LYS A 217 22.09 -8.34 -24.12
CA LYS A 217 20.65 -8.42 -24.36
C LYS A 217 19.90 -8.13 -23.06
N CYS A 218 18.96 -7.18 -23.11
CA CYS A 218 18.04 -6.90 -22.02
C CYS A 218 16.88 -7.90 -22.09
N LEU A 219 16.72 -8.69 -21.03
CA LEU A 219 15.60 -9.59 -20.83
C LEU A 219 14.69 -8.95 -19.79
N SER A 220 13.43 -8.72 -20.13
CA SER A 220 12.38 -8.34 -19.19
C SER A 220 11.42 -9.50 -18.97
N GLN A 221 10.99 -9.67 -17.73
CA GLN A 221 9.93 -10.59 -17.35
C GLN A 221 8.97 -9.89 -16.41
N THR A 222 7.69 -9.91 -16.77
CA THR A 222 6.60 -9.51 -15.88
C THR A 222 5.94 -10.76 -15.29
N THR A 223 5.81 -10.79 -13.97
CA THR A 223 5.19 -11.87 -13.22
C THR A 223 4.10 -11.30 -12.34
N LEU A 224 2.89 -11.85 -12.44
CA LEU A 224 1.82 -11.61 -11.46
C LEU A 224 1.85 -12.77 -10.47
N SER A 225 1.98 -12.47 -9.19
CA SER A 225 2.04 -13.44 -8.11
C SER A 225 0.98 -13.18 -7.07
N VAL A 226 0.57 -14.25 -6.41
CA VAL A 226 -0.44 -14.25 -5.37
C VAL A 226 0.12 -15.00 -4.17
N ASN A 227 0.16 -14.36 -3.01
CA ASN A 227 0.66 -14.97 -1.78
C ASN A 227 -0.54 -15.34 -0.88
N ILE A 228 -0.69 -16.62 -0.60
CA ILE A 228 -1.84 -17.18 0.11
C ILE A 228 -1.38 -17.76 1.44
N LYS A 229 -1.93 -17.29 2.55
CA LYS A 229 -1.65 -17.87 3.87
C LYS A 229 -2.25 -19.28 4.00
N ARG A 230 -1.44 -20.28 4.36
CA ARG A 230 -1.89 -21.65 4.60
C ARG A 230 -2.80 -21.69 5.82
N GLY A 231 -3.87 -22.48 5.73
CA GLY A 231 -4.84 -22.66 6.82
C GLY A 231 -5.81 -21.48 6.98
N ASP A 232 -5.71 -20.45 6.14
CA ASP A 232 -6.55 -19.25 6.22
C ASP A 232 -7.45 -19.12 4.99
N LEU A 233 -8.71 -19.55 5.15
CA LEU A 233 -9.72 -19.42 4.11
C LEU A 233 -9.97 -17.93 3.78
N HIS A 234 -9.85 -17.03 4.75
CA HIS A 234 -10.08 -15.60 4.54
C HIS A 234 -9.06 -15.01 3.55
N SER A 235 -7.78 -15.40 3.67
CA SER A 235 -6.74 -15.03 2.71
C SER A 235 -7.03 -15.54 1.29
N LEU A 236 -7.57 -16.75 1.13
CA LEU A 236 -8.00 -17.29 -0.17
C LEU A 236 -9.17 -16.51 -0.79
N LEU A 237 -10.06 -16.01 0.06
CA LEU A 237 -11.21 -15.23 -0.36
C LEU A 237 -10.87 -13.80 -0.74
N LEU A 238 -10.09 -13.13 0.09
CA LEU A 238 -9.52 -11.83 -0.25
C LEU A 238 -8.72 -11.93 -1.54
N THR A 239 -7.95 -13.01 -1.71
CA THR A 239 -7.24 -13.31 -2.96
C THR A 239 -8.20 -13.42 -4.14
N LYS A 240 -9.28 -14.21 -4.00
CA LYS A 240 -10.27 -14.40 -5.08
C LYS A 240 -10.96 -13.08 -5.42
N GLN A 241 -11.37 -12.31 -4.42
CA GLN A 241 -12.01 -11.01 -4.60
C GLN A 241 -11.05 -9.98 -5.22
N ALA A 242 -9.81 -9.92 -4.76
CA ALA A 242 -8.79 -9.04 -5.33
C ALA A 242 -8.46 -9.41 -6.78
N LEU A 243 -8.36 -10.71 -7.11
CA LEU A 243 -8.20 -11.18 -8.49
C LEU A 243 -9.43 -10.85 -9.35
N GLN A 244 -10.64 -11.01 -8.82
CA GLN A 244 -11.88 -10.62 -9.50
C GLN A 244 -11.92 -9.11 -9.76
N ASN A 245 -11.53 -8.28 -8.79
CA ASN A 245 -11.44 -6.83 -8.96
C ASN A 245 -10.42 -6.47 -10.03
N VAL A 246 -9.24 -7.09 -10.04
CA VAL A 246 -8.21 -6.88 -11.07
C VAL A 246 -8.72 -7.25 -12.47
N ILE A 247 -9.44 -8.37 -12.59
CA ILE A 247 -10.01 -8.84 -13.86
C ILE A 247 -11.14 -7.90 -14.32
N GLN A 248 -12.07 -7.53 -13.43
CA GLN A 248 -13.21 -6.65 -13.74
C GLN A 248 -12.79 -5.20 -14.01
N SER A 249 -11.74 -4.69 -13.34
CA SER A 249 -11.21 -3.34 -13.56
C SER A 249 -10.53 -3.20 -14.93
N ASN A 250 -10.02 -4.29 -15.49
CA ASN A 250 -9.48 -4.31 -16.85
C ASN A 250 -10.57 -4.18 -17.93
N ASP A 251 -11.78 -4.69 -17.69
CA ASP A 251 -12.92 -4.53 -18.61
C ASP A 251 -13.46 -3.09 -18.64
N LEU A 252 -13.29 -2.34 -17.54
CA LEU A 252 -13.71 -0.92 -17.44
C LEU A 252 -12.68 0.05 -18.06
N LEU A 253 -11.39 -0.29 -18.04
CA LEU A 253 -10.33 0.51 -18.67
C LEU A 253 -10.43 0.53 -20.20
N HIS A 254 -11.01 -0.51 -20.81
CA HIS A 254 -11.23 -0.54 -22.27
C HIS A 254 -12.17 0.53 -22.80
N ASN A 255 -13.15 0.94 -22.00
CA ASN A 255 -14.17 1.90 -22.43
C ASN A 255 -13.76 3.35 -22.18
N HIS A 256 -12.67 3.59 -21.45
CA HIS A 256 -12.21 4.93 -21.07
C HIS A 256 -10.94 5.41 -21.81
N GLU A 257 -10.36 4.60 -22.71
CA GLU A 257 -9.21 5.03 -23.52
C GLU A 257 -9.53 6.18 -24.51
N THR A 258 -10.80 6.59 -24.64
CA THR A 258 -11.17 7.72 -25.52
C THR A 258 -11.47 9.04 -24.79
N THR A 259 -11.44 9.11 -23.46
CA THR A 259 -11.90 10.33 -22.74
C THR A 259 -11.03 10.88 -21.61
N SER A 260 -9.86 10.30 -21.28
CA SER A 260 -9.00 10.87 -20.20
C SER A 260 -7.76 11.65 -20.66
N ALA A 261 -7.44 11.65 -21.96
CA ALA A 261 -6.38 12.50 -22.50
C ALA A 261 -6.81 13.98 -22.63
N ALA A 262 -8.12 14.26 -22.68
CA ALA A 262 -8.63 15.62 -22.94
C ALA A 262 -8.93 16.44 -21.66
N THR A 263 -8.94 15.84 -20.47
CA THR A 263 -9.30 16.56 -19.23
C THR A 263 -8.08 16.97 -18.40
N ILE A 264 -6.87 16.50 -18.73
CA ILE A 264 -5.65 16.81 -17.96
C ILE A 264 -4.74 17.83 -18.66
N ASP A 265 -4.93 18.11 -19.95
CA ASP A 265 -4.07 19.03 -20.72
C ASP A 265 -4.51 20.51 -20.74
N HIS A 266 -5.55 20.91 -19.99
CA HIS A 266 -6.05 22.30 -19.97
C HIS A 266 -5.70 23.14 -18.74
N ILE A 267 -4.75 22.72 -17.90
CA ILE A 267 -4.18 23.58 -16.86
C ILE A 267 -2.76 24.00 -17.27
N ARG A 268 -2.69 24.76 -18.36
CA ARG A 268 -1.58 25.68 -18.65
C ARG A 268 -2.18 27.06 -18.81
N SER A 269 -2.12 27.85 -17.74
CA SER A 269 -2.11 29.30 -17.87
C SER A 269 -1.21 29.86 -16.79
N ASP A 270 -0.21 30.61 -17.24
CA ASP A 270 0.67 31.43 -16.43
C ASP A 270 -0.15 32.26 -15.44
N ALA A 271 0.01 31.99 -14.15
CA ALA A 271 -0.51 32.84 -13.09
C ALA A 271 0.55 32.92 -11.99
N GLU A 272 1.04 34.14 -11.75
CA GLU A 272 1.93 34.44 -10.64
C GLU A 272 1.27 34.03 -9.30
N PRO A 273 2.05 33.53 -8.33
CA PRO A 273 1.50 33.07 -7.06
C PRO A 273 0.83 34.22 -6.31
N SER A 274 -0.49 34.13 -6.14
CA SER A 274 -1.25 35.04 -5.30
C SER A 274 -0.83 34.92 -3.84
N THR A 275 -0.72 36.08 -3.20
CA THR A 275 -0.23 36.28 -1.83
C THR A 275 -1.16 35.66 -0.80
N VAL A 276 -0.86 34.44 -0.37
CA VAL A 276 -1.38 33.84 0.87
C VAL A 276 -0.67 34.48 2.07
N ASP A 277 -1.44 34.85 3.09
CA ASP A 277 -1.08 35.60 4.29
C ASP A 277 0.35 35.36 4.82
N GLN A 278 1.29 36.22 4.41
CA GLN A 278 2.73 36.09 4.68
C GLN A 278 3.13 36.41 6.13
N SER A 279 2.21 36.91 6.95
CA SER A 279 2.51 37.40 8.30
C SER A 279 2.65 36.28 9.34
N LEU A 280 1.79 35.26 9.28
CA LEU A 280 1.79 34.11 10.19
C LEU A 280 2.90 33.09 9.89
N ASN A 281 3.21 32.84 8.62
CA ASN A 281 4.28 31.91 8.21
C ASN A 281 5.69 32.43 8.56
N LYS A 282 5.94 33.74 8.43
CA LYS A 282 7.24 34.33 8.76
C LYS A 282 7.63 34.16 10.23
N SER A 283 6.68 34.32 11.15
CA SER A 283 6.96 34.20 12.60
C SER A 283 7.37 32.78 13.01
N LYS A 284 6.74 31.77 12.40
CA LYS A 284 7.00 30.35 12.66
C LYS A 284 8.30 29.88 12.01
N ASP A 285 8.56 30.30 10.78
CA ASP A 285 9.83 30.02 10.10
C ASP A 285 11.00 30.66 10.87
N GLN A 286 10.85 31.87 11.40
CA GLN A 286 11.89 32.53 12.18
C GLN A 286 12.22 31.83 13.51
N GLN A 287 11.21 31.23 14.16
CA GLN A 287 11.41 30.38 15.33
C GLN A 287 12.14 29.08 14.97
N GLU A 288 11.72 28.40 13.90
CA GLU A 288 12.36 27.16 13.42
C GLU A 288 13.81 27.40 12.98
N THR A 289 14.10 28.50 12.29
CA THR A 289 15.46 28.90 11.93
C THR A 289 16.30 29.19 13.17
N SER A 290 15.73 29.79 14.22
CA SER A 290 16.46 30.05 15.47
C SER A 290 16.83 28.74 16.19
N ILE A 291 15.91 27.77 16.24
CA ILE A 291 16.18 26.42 16.79
C ILE A 291 17.27 25.72 15.97
N TRP A 292 17.21 25.82 14.65
CA TRP A 292 18.23 25.26 13.75
C TRP A 292 19.62 25.86 14.02
N LYS A 293 19.73 27.19 14.08
CA LYS A 293 21.00 27.87 14.37
C LYS A 293 21.61 27.42 15.70
N SER A 294 20.80 27.39 16.75
CA SER A 294 21.25 26.91 18.07
C SER A 294 21.69 25.44 18.04
N GLY A 295 20.98 24.58 17.29
CA GLY A 295 21.38 23.19 17.11
C GLY A 295 22.71 23.04 16.35
N VAL A 296 22.92 23.83 15.29
CA VAL A 296 24.19 23.85 14.54
C VAL A 296 25.34 24.33 15.43
N GLU A 297 25.15 25.41 16.18
CA GLU A 297 26.14 25.94 17.13
C GLU A 297 26.52 24.89 18.19
N GLN A 298 25.53 24.21 18.78
CA GLN A 298 25.79 23.14 19.76
C GLN A 298 26.60 21.98 19.17
N VAL A 299 26.34 21.62 17.91
CA VAL A 299 27.13 20.61 17.21
C VAL A 299 28.55 21.11 16.95
N LEU A 300 28.72 22.35 16.49
CA LEU A 300 30.05 22.94 16.25
C LEU A 300 30.89 23.02 17.53
N ASP A 301 30.27 23.33 18.67
CA ASP A 301 30.92 23.26 19.99
C ASP A 301 31.37 21.83 20.32
N GLY A 302 30.53 20.84 20.00
CA GLY A 302 30.86 19.42 20.17
C GLY A 302 31.99 18.93 19.27
N VAL A 303 32.03 19.41 18.03
CA VAL A 303 33.13 19.15 17.07
C VAL A 303 34.43 19.79 17.58
N SER A 304 34.36 21.02 18.07
CA SER A 304 35.52 21.73 18.63
C SER A 304 36.10 21.07 19.88
N CYS A 305 35.26 20.38 20.65
CA CYS A 305 35.66 19.58 21.81
C CYS A 305 36.02 18.13 21.47
N GLU A 306 36.15 17.78 20.18
CA GLU A 306 36.47 16.43 19.68
C GLU A 306 35.51 15.31 20.16
N ARG A 307 34.27 15.66 20.57
CA ARG A 307 33.26 14.67 20.99
C ARG A 307 32.79 13.81 19.82
N PHE A 308 32.74 14.41 18.63
CA PHE A 308 32.39 13.80 17.35
C PHE A 308 32.97 14.67 16.23
N ARG A 309 33.15 14.10 15.04
CA ARG A 309 33.66 14.82 13.85
C ARG A 309 32.54 15.38 12.98
N LYS A 310 31.38 14.71 12.99
CA LYS A 310 30.23 15.04 12.17
C LYS A 310 28.95 14.66 12.89
N VAL A 311 27.92 15.51 12.80
CA VAL A 311 26.54 15.15 13.16
C VAL A 311 25.61 15.60 12.05
N VAL A 312 24.71 14.72 11.61
CA VAL A 312 23.72 15.07 10.59
C VAL A 312 22.45 15.48 11.31
N LEU A 313 22.12 16.77 11.29
CA LEU A 313 20.87 17.28 11.84
C LEU A 313 19.78 17.29 10.78
N ALA A 314 18.56 16.97 11.18
CA ALA A 314 17.39 16.95 10.33
C ALA A 314 16.35 17.99 10.76
N ARG A 315 15.56 18.42 9.80
CA ARG A 315 14.35 19.21 9.99
C ARG A 315 13.16 18.45 9.43
N ARG A 316 11.99 18.74 10.00
CA ARG A 316 10.69 18.26 9.53
C ARG A 316 9.80 19.44 9.16
N LYS A 317 9.27 19.46 7.94
CA LYS A 317 8.26 20.41 7.46
C LYS A 317 6.90 19.74 7.39
N VAL A 318 5.86 20.41 7.87
CA VAL A 318 4.49 19.88 7.89
C VAL A 318 3.66 20.57 6.80
N VAL A 319 3.14 19.79 5.86
CA VAL A 319 2.21 20.25 4.82
C VAL A 319 0.82 19.69 5.13
N ARG A 320 -0.20 20.54 5.14
CA ARG A 320 -1.59 20.11 5.36
C ARG A 320 -2.31 19.98 4.02
N PHE A 321 -3.10 18.93 3.89
CA PHE A 321 -4.04 18.71 2.79
C PHE A 321 -5.39 19.37 3.12
N PRO A 322 -6.14 19.87 2.12
CA PRO A 322 -7.49 20.37 2.31
C PRO A 322 -8.46 19.30 2.83
N GLU A 323 -9.46 19.69 3.63
CA GLU A 323 -10.42 18.76 4.25
C GLU A 323 -11.25 17.98 3.23
N ASP A 324 -11.60 18.59 2.10
CA ASP A 324 -12.42 17.97 1.04
C ASP A 324 -11.66 16.98 0.13
N SER A 325 -10.33 16.88 0.27
CA SER A 325 -9.50 16.01 -0.58
C SER A 325 -9.60 14.51 -0.25
N ARG A 326 -10.48 14.10 0.68
CA ARG A 326 -10.73 12.70 1.05
C ARG A 326 -11.83 12.02 0.22
N ARG A 327 -12.49 12.76 -0.68
CA ARG A 327 -13.64 12.25 -1.46
C ARG A 327 -13.25 11.42 -2.70
N ASN A 328 -11.98 11.38 -3.10
CA ASN A 328 -11.56 10.61 -4.26
C ASN A 328 -11.22 9.17 -3.89
N ALA A 329 -11.63 8.23 -4.74
CA ALA A 329 -11.33 6.80 -4.60
C ALA A 329 -9.83 6.47 -4.74
N ASP A 330 -9.03 7.36 -5.31
CA ASP A 330 -7.62 7.12 -5.64
C ASP A 330 -6.69 7.28 -4.43
N SER A 331 -5.70 6.38 -4.31
CA SER A 331 -4.64 6.51 -3.31
C SER A 331 -3.83 7.81 -3.50
N ARG A 332 -3.88 8.68 -2.48
CA ARG A 332 -3.07 9.91 -2.42
C ARG A 332 -1.57 9.59 -2.39
N ALA A 333 -1.18 8.56 -1.65
CA ALA A 333 0.22 8.18 -1.50
C ALA A 333 0.83 7.72 -2.83
N LEU A 334 0.10 6.89 -3.59
CA LEU A 334 0.53 6.48 -4.94
C LEU A 334 0.58 7.66 -5.91
N SER A 335 -0.35 8.62 -5.79
CA SER A 335 -0.35 9.84 -6.61
C SER A 335 0.90 10.70 -6.35
N ILE A 336 1.29 10.83 -5.08
CA ILE A 336 2.52 11.52 -4.69
C ILE A 336 3.74 10.77 -5.22
N ALA A 337 3.80 9.44 -5.06
CA ALA A 337 4.91 8.63 -5.57
C ALA A 337 5.08 8.80 -7.10
N LYS A 338 3.97 8.77 -7.85
CA LYS A 338 3.97 8.95 -9.30
C LYS A 338 4.55 10.31 -9.72
N LYS A 339 4.11 11.40 -9.08
CA LYS A 339 4.63 12.75 -9.35
C LYS A 339 6.09 12.91 -8.93
N LEU A 340 6.50 12.37 -7.78
CA LEU A 340 7.90 12.37 -7.34
C LEU A 340 8.82 11.70 -8.37
N ASN A 341 8.42 10.55 -8.90
CA ASN A 341 9.19 9.84 -9.91
C ASN A 341 9.28 10.61 -11.23
N GLN A 342 8.24 11.34 -11.62
CA GLN A 342 8.25 12.22 -12.80
C GLN A 342 9.23 13.39 -12.62
N GLU A 343 9.10 14.12 -11.50
CA GLU A 343 9.95 15.28 -11.17
C GLU A 343 11.44 14.91 -11.03
N LEU A 344 11.75 13.70 -10.56
CA LEU A 344 13.12 13.24 -10.34
C LEU A 344 13.71 12.47 -11.54
N GLY A 345 13.04 12.48 -12.69
CA GLY A 345 13.50 11.83 -13.92
C GLY A 345 13.58 10.30 -13.83
N GLY A 346 12.94 9.71 -12.82
CA GLY A 346 12.96 8.28 -12.53
C GLY A 346 14.34 7.70 -12.23
N ASN A 347 15.28 8.53 -11.75
CA ASN A 347 16.67 8.19 -11.46
C ASN A 347 16.90 8.05 -9.94
N GLY A 348 16.41 6.94 -9.38
CA GLY A 348 16.51 6.64 -7.95
C GLY A 348 15.56 5.51 -7.57
N TYR A 349 15.68 5.06 -6.33
CA TYR A 349 14.68 4.20 -5.72
C TYR A 349 13.37 4.98 -5.59
N LEU A 350 12.24 4.35 -5.87
CA LEU A 350 10.92 4.88 -5.52
C LEU A 350 10.24 3.87 -4.62
N PHE A 351 9.74 4.32 -3.48
CA PHE A 351 8.98 3.48 -2.57
C PHE A 351 7.72 4.19 -2.08
N CYS A 352 6.67 3.41 -1.88
CA CYS A 352 5.42 3.80 -1.23
C CYS A 352 4.92 2.60 -0.43
N LEU A 353 4.76 2.74 0.88
CA LEU A 353 4.12 1.76 1.75
C LEU A 353 2.92 2.42 2.42
N GLU A 354 1.74 2.15 1.88
CA GLU A 354 0.44 2.57 2.41
C GLU A 354 -0.13 1.40 3.22
N ILE A 355 -0.15 1.54 4.54
CA ILE A 355 -0.60 0.49 5.47
C ILE A 355 -2.09 0.59 5.79
N ASP A 356 -2.69 1.77 5.53
CA ASP A 356 -4.12 2.04 5.50
C ASP A 356 -4.35 3.39 4.78
N ARG A 357 -5.62 3.78 4.55
CA ARG A 357 -5.99 5.03 3.85
C ARG A 357 -5.38 6.31 4.44
N ASN A 358 -4.98 6.28 5.71
CA ASN A 358 -4.49 7.44 6.42
C ASN A 358 -2.98 7.42 6.62
N ASN A 359 -2.33 6.26 6.55
CA ASN A 359 -0.93 6.10 6.93
C ASN A 359 -0.13 5.54 5.77
N ALA A 360 0.76 6.38 5.21
CA ALA A 360 1.67 5.95 4.15
C ALA A 360 3.06 6.57 4.33
N PHE A 361 4.09 5.81 3.99
CA PHE A 361 5.46 6.31 3.89
C PHE A 361 5.94 6.24 2.44
N VAL A 362 6.34 7.38 1.89
CA VAL A 362 6.67 7.52 0.47
C VAL A 362 7.98 8.28 0.30
N GLY A 363 8.80 7.89 -0.67
CA GLY A 363 10.06 8.57 -0.93
C GLY A 363 10.68 8.19 -2.25
N CYS A 364 11.59 9.06 -2.71
CA CYS A 364 12.39 8.83 -3.90
C CYS A 364 13.86 9.15 -3.62
N THR A 365 14.63 8.12 -3.26
CA THR A 365 16.00 8.25 -2.77
C THR A 365 17.03 7.85 -3.84
N PRO A 366 18.13 8.60 -4.01
CA PRO A 366 19.25 8.17 -4.85
C PRO A 366 20.16 7.16 -4.15
N GLU A 367 19.96 6.90 -2.85
CA GLU A 367 20.96 6.25 -2.01
C GLU A 367 20.67 4.77 -1.75
N ARG A 368 21.51 3.89 -2.30
CA ARG A 368 21.53 2.46 -1.97
C ARG A 368 22.20 2.26 -0.61
N LEU A 369 21.56 1.50 0.28
CA LEU A 369 22.21 1.00 1.49
C LEU A 369 23.01 -0.26 1.14
N PHE A 370 22.37 -1.26 0.53
CA PHE A 370 23.06 -2.38 -0.11
C PHE A 370 22.13 -3.14 -1.06
N HIS A 371 22.73 -3.87 -2.00
CA HIS A 371 22.12 -4.94 -2.77
C HIS A 371 22.95 -6.21 -2.57
N TYR A 372 22.31 -7.23 -2.01
CA TYR A 372 22.89 -8.52 -1.65
C TYR A 372 22.40 -9.62 -2.58
N GLU A 373 23.33 -10.41 -3.07
CA GLU A 373 23.12 -11.69 -3.73
C GLU A 373 24.10 -12.71 -3.15
N PRO A 374 23.84 -14.02 -3.26
CA PRO A 374 24.75 -15.03 -2.73
C PRO A 374 26.16 -14.87 -3.32
N GLY A 375 27.15 -14.61 -2.47
CA GLY A 375 28.56 -14.40 -2.84
C GLY A 375 28.92 -13.01 -3.36
N ARG A 376 27.97 -12.06 -3.43
CA ARG A 376 28.23 -10.69 -3.89
C ARG A 376 27.36 -9.65 -3.17
N VAL A 377 27.97 -8.57 -2.72
CA VAL A 377 27.25 -7.40 -2.21
C VAL A 377 27.71 -6.15 -2.96
N SER A 378 26.78 -5.25 -3.24
CA SER A 378 27.07 -3.92 -3.76
C SER A 378 26.44 -2.84 -2.89
N THR A 379 27.15 -1.75 -2.68
CA THR A 379 26.73 -0.62 -1.86
C THR A 379 27.40 0.65 -2.41
N GLN A 380 27.13 1.80 -1.80
CA GLN A 380 27.70 3.07 -2.19
C GLN A 380 27.95 3.93 -0.95
N ALA A 381 29.00 4.75 -1.01
CA ALA A 381 29.14 5.92 -0.18
C ALA A 381 28.62 7.13 -0.98
N LEU A 382 27.60 7.82 -0.47
CA LEU A 382 27.03 9.01 -1.08
C LEU A 382 27.03 10.14 -0.05
N ALA A 383 28.00 11.05 -0.16
CA ALA A 383 28.19 12.15 0.79
C ALA A 383 29.00 13.28 0.14
N GLY A 384 28.91 14.49 0.68
CA GLY A 384 29.29 15.71 -0.03
C GLY A 384 28.17 16.15 -0.98
N THR A 385 27.78 17.42 -0.91
CA THR A 385 26.66 17.97 -1.70
C THR A 385 27.02 19.34 -2.24
N MET A 386 26.84 19.55 -3.54
CA MET A 386 26.84 20.89 -4.13
C MET A 386 25.50 21.17 -4.82
N ARG A 387 25.12 22.46 -4.81
CA ARG A 387 23.98 22.95 -5.59
C ARG A 387 24.31 22.86 -7.07
N ARG A 388 23.32 22.43 -7.87
CA ARG A 388 23.38 22.54 -9.32
C ARG A 388 22.62 23.78 -9.75
N ASP A 389 23.26 24.64 -10.52
CA ASP A 389 22.64 25.83 -11.10
C ASP A 389 22.48 25.64 -12.61
N ASP A 390 21.23 25.44 -13.04
CA ASP A 390 20.89 25.22 -14.45
C ASP A 390 20.98 26.52 -15.27
N ALA A 391 21.17 27.69 -14.65
CA ALA A 391 21.40 28.95 -15.34
C ALA A 391 22.87 29.13 -15.80
N LEU A 392 23.80 28.33 -15.25
CA LEU A 392 25.20 28.38 -15.63
C LEU A 392 25.47 27.79 -17.00
N THR A 393 26.49 28.31 -17.68
CA THR A 393 26.96 27.68 -18.92
C THR A 393 27.55 26.31 -18.62
N ALA A 394 27.55 25.42 -19.62
CA ALA A 394 28.16 24.09 -19.48
C ALA A 394 29.66 24.13 -19.10
N ARG A 395 30.34 25.24 -19.39
CA ARG A 395 31.73 25.47 -18.98
C ARG A 395 31.82 25.83 -17.50
N ASP A 396 31.07 26.85 -17.06
CA ASP A 396 31.10 27.32 -15.67
C ASP A 396 30.63 26.23 -14.70
N SER A 397 29.62 25.45 -15.10
CA SER A 397 29.16 24.29 -14.34
C SER A 397 30.25 23.24 -14.18
N ARG A 398 31.07 22.98 -15.21
CA ARG A 398 32.20 22.04 -15.10
C ARG A 398 33.30 22.59 -14.19
N GLU A 399 33.61 23.87 -14.29
CA GLU A 399 34.61 24.50 -13.43
C GLU A 399 34.21 24.44 -11.95
N LEU A 400 32.92 24.57 -11.62
CA LEU A 400 32.42 24.38 -10.25
C LEU A 400 32.46 22.91 -9.81
N GLU A 401 32.06 21.99 -10.70
CA GLU A 401 32.12 20.55 -10.44
C GLU A 401 33.56 20.06 -10.20
N ASP A 402 34.54 20.57 -10.95
CA ASP A 402 35.96 20.26 -10.78
C ASP A 402 36.51 20.82 -9.46
N LYS A 403 36.05 22.02 -9.05
CA LYS A 403 36.36 22.58 -7.72
C LYS A 403 35.75 21.74 -6.59
N PHE A 404 34.52 21.27 -6.76
CA PHE A 404 33.85 20.41 -5.77
C PHE A 404 34.53 19.04 -5.65
N LEU A 405 34.93 18.43 -6.77
CA LEU A 405 35.73 17.20 -6.81
C LEU A 405 37.10 17.33 -6.10
N SER A 406 37.64 18.54 -5.99
CA SER A 406 38.92 18.83 -5.36
C SER A 406 38.79 19.52 -4.00
N SER A 407 37.57 19.71 -3.49
CA SER A 407 37.31 20.33 -2.19
C SER A 407 37.77 19.41 -1.05
N GLU A 408 38.76 19.87 -0.26
CA GLU A 408 39.28 19.10 0.87
C GLU A 408 38.20 18.77 1.90
N LYS A 409 37.30 19.75 2.19
CA LYS A 409 36.18 19.58 3.13
C LYS A 409 35.24 18.47 2.68
N ASP A 410 34.79 18.51 1.43
CA ASP A 410 33.81 17.54 0.90
C ASP A 410 34.44 16.15 0.73
N LEU A 411 35.71 16.08 0.31
CA LEU A 411 36.46 14.83 0.21
C LEU A 411 36.71 14.18 1.57
N GLU A 412 36.98 14.98 2.61
CA GLU A 412 37.12 14.48 3.98
C GLU A 412 35.79 13.92 4.51
N GLU A 413 34.69 14.66 4.34
CA GLU A 413 33.34 14.17 4.68
C GLU A 413 33.02 12.87 3.94
N HIS A 414 33.33 12.80 2.65
CA HIS A 414 33.10 11.63 1.82
C HIS A 414 33.94 10.42 2.27
N ARG A 415 35.22 10.64 2.60
CA ARG A 415 36.15 9.60 3.06
C ARG A 415 35.65 8.89 4.32
N HIS A 416 35.04 9.64 5.24
CA HIS A 416 34.43 9.04 6.43
C HIS A 416 33.32 8.04 6.12
N VAL A 417 32.52 8.30 5.09
CA VAL A 417 31.47 7.36 4.66
C VAL A 417 32.10 6.15 3.95
N VAL A 418 33.09 6.37 3.10
CA VAL A 418 33.87 5.32 2.41
C VAL A 418 34.48 4.34 3.42
N ASP A 419 35.19 4.85 4.43
CA ASP A 419 35.85 4.03 5.45
C ASP A 419 34.86 3.20 6.26
N HIS A 420 33.74 3.82 6.66
CA HIS A 420 32.68 3.14 7.40
C HIS A 420 32.06 2.02 6.56
N VAL A 421 31.69 2.29 5.31
CA VAL A 421 31.10 1.28 4.40
C VAL A 421 32.07 0.11 4.20
N ALA A 422 33.35 0.38 3.92
CA ALA A 422 34.35 -0.66 3.75
C ALA A 422 34.54 -1.51 5.03
N SER A 423 34.52 -0.88 6.20
CA SER A 423 34.60 -1.59 7.50
C SER A 423 33.35 -2.43 7.77
N ALA A 424 32.16 -1.88 7.53
CA ALA A 424 30.88 -2.56 7.75
C ALA A 424 30.74 -3.82 6.89
N ILE A 425 31.12 -3.77 5.60
CA ILE A 425 31.11 -4.95 4.73
C ILE A 425 32.05 -6.05 5.26
N LYS A 426 33.27 -5.68 5.68
CA LYS A 426 34.26 -6.64 6.23
C LYS A 426 33.83 -7.22 7.57
N SER A 427 33.14 -6.44 8.39
CA SER A 427 32.57 -6.87 9.67
C SER A 427 31.40 -7.85 9.46
N ALA A 428 30.50 -7.53 8.53
CA ALA A 428 29.30 -8.32 8.26
C ALA A 428 29.59 -9.65 7.54
N LEU A 429 30.58 -9.69 6.63
CA LEU A 429 30.75 -10.77 5.66
C LEU A 429 32.19 -11.32 5.61
N PRO A 430 32.38 -12.61 5.24
CA PRO A 430 33.70 -13.20 4.98
C PRO A 430 34.24 -12.79 3.60
N VAL A 431 34.60 -11.52 3.47
CA VAL A 431 34.99 -10.90 2.21
C VAL A 431 36.28 -11.49 1.65
N THR A 432 36.28 -11.83 0.37
CA THR A 432 37.47 -12.27 -0.39
C THR A 432 38.08 -11.15 -1.22
N ALA A 433 37.25 -10.23 -1.72
CA ALA A 433 37.71 -9.07 -2.47
C ALA A 433 36.71 -7.91 -2.36
N ILE A 434 37.21 -6.68 -2.34
CA ILE A 434 36.41 -5.45 -2.46
C ILE A 434 36.97 -4.64 -3.63
N LYS A 435 36.09 -4.27 -4.56
CA LYS A 435 36.36 -3.27 -5.59
C LYS A 435 35.70 -1.96 -5.17
N GLU A 436 36.50 -0.91 -5.15
CA GLU A 436 36.09 0.46 -4.87
C GLU A 436 36.30 1.31 -6.13
N GLU A 437 35.27 2.04 -6.56
CA GLU A 437 35.32 2.92 -7.73
C GLU A 437 34.75 4.30 -7.38
N GLY A 438 35.60 5.32 -7.33
CA GLY A 438 35.21 6.70 -7.01
C GLY A 438 36.36 7.54 -6.42
N PRO A 439 36.06 8.76 -5.96
CA PRO A 439 34.74 9.40 -5.99
C PRO A 439 34.34 9.87 -7.40
N HIS A 440 33.06 9.72 -7.73
CA HIS A 440 32.45 10.21 -8.97
C HIS A 440 31.37 11.25 -8.68
N LEU A 441 31.06 12.09 -9.66
CA LEU A 441 29.94 13.04 -9.56
C LEU A 441 28.61 12.39 -9.91
N ARG A 442 27.76 12.20 -8.90
CA ARG A 442 26.37 11.76 -9.04
C ARG A 442 25.46 12.98 -9.20
N ARG A 443 25.09 13.28 -10.44
CA ARG A 443 24.20 14.41 -10.79
C ARG A 443 22.73 14.03 -10.63
N LEU A 444 22.01 14.84 -9.87
CA LEU A 444 20.56 14.78 -9.67
C LEU A 444 19.96 16.11 -10.18
N PRO A 445 18.61 16.27 -10.22
CA PRO A 445 18.00 17.44 -10.85
C PRO A 445 18.50 18.79 -10.31
N HIS A 446 18.68 18.92 -9.00
CA HIS A 446 19.07 20.19 -8.35
C HIS A 446 20.36 20.10 -7.52
N LEU A 447 20.96 18.91 -7.44
CA LEU A 447 22.08 18.62 -6.55
C LEU A 447 23.09 17.72 -7.26
N VAL A 448 24.36 17.84 -6.89
CA VAL A 448 25.41 16.89 -7.26
C VAL A 448 26.05 16.35 -5.99
N HIS A 449 26.31 15.04 -5.95
CA HIS A 449 26.95 14.37 -4.83
C HIS A 449 28.27 13.71 -5.25
N LEU A 450 29.18 13.52 -4.29
CA LEU A 450 30.28 12.58 -4.46
C LEU A 450 29.77 11.16 -4.18
N GLU A 451 30.09 10.23 -5.07
CA GLU A 451 29.67 8.83 -5.03
C GLU A 451 30.88 7.91 -5.19
N THR A 452 31.06 7.00 -4.25
CA THR A 452 32.01 5.88 -4.37
C THR A 452 31.23 4.58 -4.36
N LEU A 453 31.40 3.76 -5.40
CA LEU A 453 30.69 2.50 -5.57
C LEU A 453 31.54 1.35 -5.01
N PHE A 454 30.89 0.47 -4.27
CA PHE A 454 31.51 -0.74 -3.73
C PHE A 454 30.90 -1.98 -4.34
N GLN A 455 31.77 -2.91 -4.72
CA GLN A 455 31.39 -4.26 -5.09
C GLN A 455 32.30 -5.25 -4.37
N ALA A 456 31.75 -6.00 -3.43
CA ALA A 456 32.48 -7.01 -2.67
C ALA A 456 32.03 -8.43 -3.04
N SER A 457 33.00 -9.34 -3.09
CA SER A 457 32.79 -10.77 -3.22
C SER A 457 33.16 -11.47 -1.92
N PHE A 458 32.44 -12.53 -1.57
CA PHE A 458 32.64 -13.27 -0.33
C PHE A 458 32.38 -14.77 -0.54
N SER A 459 32.97 -15.59 0.32
CA SER A 459 32.86 -17.04 0.21
C SER A 459 31.51 -17.55 0.71
N MET A 460 30.87 -18.41 -0.08
CA MET A 460 29.67 -19.16 0.31
C MET A 460 30.03 -20.60 0.70
N PRO A 461 29.29 -21.26 1.61
CA PRO A 461 29.43 -22.69 1.89
C PRO A 461 29.24 -23.54 0.62
N THR A 462 30.04 -24.60 0.44
CA THR A 462 29.99 -25.46 -0.76
C THR A 462 28.69 -26.27 -0.86
N MET A 463 28.05 -26.24 -2.04
CA MET A 463 26.75 -26.87 -2.33
C MET A 463 26.84 -28.38 -2.63
N ASN A 464 27.57 -29.15 -1.85
CA ASN A 464 27.89 -30.54 -2.20
C ASN A 464 26.98 -31.59 -1.50
N SER A 465 25.92 -31.18 -0.78
CA SER A 465 25.01 -32.12 -0.09
C SER A 465 23.58 -31.57 0.07
N SER A 466 22.56 -32.41 0.29
CA SER A 466 21.20 -31.91 0.55
C SER A 466 21.08 -31.05 1.83
N LEU A 467 22.05 -31.13 2.75
CA LEU A 467 22.18 -30.22 3.90
C LEU A 467 22.80 -28.86 3.55
N SER A 468 23.59 -28.75 2.47
CA SER A 468 24.21 -27.47 2.08
C SER A 468 23.18 -26.45 1.63
N GLY A 469 22.06 -26.87 1.04
CA GLY A 469 20.96 -26.01 0.64
C GLY A 469 20.34 -25.18 1.77
N LYS A 470 19.89 -25.88 2.83
CA LYS A 470 19.31 -25.23 4.02
C LYS A 470 20.34 -24.32 4.71
N ARG A 471 21.62 -24.74 4.75
CA ARG A 471 22.72 -23.93 5.31
C ARG A 471 23.00 -22.66 4.49
N CYS A 472 22.98 -22.72 3.16
CA CYS A 472 23.18 -21.55 2.32
C CYS A 472 22.06 -20.52 2.48
N VAL A 473 20.80 -20.97 2.57
CA VAL A 473 19.66 -20.07 2.82
C VAL A 473 19.79 -19.40 4.18
N GLN A 474 20.08 -20.17 5.24
CA GLN A 474 20.27 -19.59 6.57
C GLN A 474 21.42 -18.57 6.58
N GLN A 475 22.54 -18.88 5.92
CA GLN A 475 23.66 -17.94 5.81
C GLN A 475 23.24 -16.64 5.14
N SER A 476 22.46 -16.70 4.06
CA SER A 476 21.95 -15.49 3.41
C SER A 476 21.01 -14.66 4.29
N VAL A 477 20.18 -15.31 5.11
CA VAL A 477 19.34 -14.62 6.10
C VAL A 477 20.20 -13.90 7.14
N ASP A 478 21.22 -14.59 7.67
CA ASP A 478 22.11 -14.02 8.68
C ASP A 478 22.96 -12.87 8.10
N ASP A 479 23.47 -13.03 6.88
CA ASP A 479 24.27 -12.04 6.16
C ASP A 479 23.48 -10.73 5.95
N VAL A 480 22.22 -10.84 5.50
CA VAL A 480 21.35 -9.67 5.26
C VAL A 480 21.06 -8.94 6.57
N PHE A 481 20.78 -9.68 7.66
CA PHE A 481 20.57 -9.07 8.96
C PHE A 481 21.83 -8.35 9.47
N LYS A 482 23.00 -8.98 9.37
CA LYS A 482 24.28 -8.36 9.75
C LYS A 482 24.58 -7.11 8.93
N LEU A 483 24.36 -7.14 7.62
CA LEU A 483 24.53 -5.97 6.76
C LEU A 483 23.62 -4.81 7.19
N LEU A 484 22.36 -5.08 7.55
CA LEU A 484 21.46 -4.05 8.09
C LEU A 484 22.02 -3.45 9.39
N CYS A 485 22.52 -4.27 10.31
CA CYS A 485 23.08 -3.80 11.59
C CYS A 485 24.40 -3.03 11.44
N GLU A 486 25.29 -3.47 10.56
CA GLU A 486 26.64 -2.90 10.42
C GLU A 486 26.63 -1.63 9.54
N LEU A 487 25.77 -1.56 8.52
CA LEU A 487 25.69 -0.39 7.62
C LEU A 487 24.76 0.70 8.14
N HIS A 488 23.75 0.39 8.96
CA HIS A 488 22.78 1.37 9.44
C HIS A 488 22.99 1.74 10.92
N PRO A 489 23.02 3.03 11.26
CA PRO A 489 22.96 4.20 10.38
C PRO A 489 24.32 4.53 9.78
N THR A 490 24.32 4.96 8.52
CA THR A 490 25.53 5.43 7.84
C THR A 490 25.97 6.78 8.41
N PRO A 491 27.27 7.12 8.36
CA PRO A 491 27.75 8.46 8.71
C PRO A 491 27.20 9.57 7.80
N ALA A 492 26.65 9.22 6.63
CA ALA A 492 25.98 10.16 5.72
C ALA A 492 24.66 10.69 6.29
N VAL A 493 23.96 9.91 7.13
CA VAL A 493 22.66 10.29 7.70
C VAL A 493 22.63 10.44 9.23
N CYS A 494 23.67 9.98 9.92
CA CYS A 494 23.81 10.11 11.37
C CYS A 494 24.98 11.01 11.77
N GLY A 495 26.18 10.70 11.30
CA GLY A 495 27.42 11.38 11.70
C GLY A 495 28.47 10.39 12.18
N MET A 496 29.55 10.90 12.77
CA MET A 496 30.72 10.10 13.16
C MET A 496 31.38 10.62 14.45
N PRO A 497 31.70 9.75 15.43
CA PRO A 497 31.27 8.35 15.55
C PRO A 497 29.75 8.22 15.64
N CYS A 498 29.16 7.16 15.05
CA CYS A 498 27.71 7.04 14.91
C CYS A 498 26.95 7.10 16.24
N GLU A 499 27.46 6.46 17.30
CA GLU A 499 26.79 6.44 18.61
C GLU A 499 26.77 7.82 19.28
N ALA A 500 27.91 8.51 19.28
CA ALA A 500 28.01 9.88 19.81
C ALA A 500 27.11 10.85 19.02
N ALA A 501 27.13 10.75 17.69
CA ALA A 501 26.28 11.57 16.82
C ALA A 501 24.78 11.29 17.04
N ARG A 502 24.39 10.02 17.18
CA ARG A 502 22.99 9.63 17.48
C ARG A 502 22.53 10.18 18.82
N SER A 503 23.37 10.10 19.85
CA SER A 503 23.07 10.70 21.16
C SER A 503 22.86 12.20 21.05
N GLU A 504 23.69 12.91 20.27
CA GLU A 504 23.52 14.35 20.09
C GLU A 504 22.26 14.70 19.28
N ILE A 505 21.95 13.94 18.22
CA ILE A 505 20.69 14.05 17.45
C ILE A 505 19.49 13.96 18.39
N SER A 506 19.47 12.96 19.28
CA SER A 506 18.34 12.75 20.21
C SER A 506 18.11 13.89 21.20
N LYS A 507 19.13 14.72 21.46
CA LYS A 507 19.03 15.89 22.35
C LYS A 507 18.55 17.14 21.60
N ILE A 508 18.96 17.30 20.35
CA ILE A 508 18.72 18.51 19.55
C ILE A 508 17.40 18.40 18.77
N GLU A 509 17.11 17.25 18.17
CA GLU A 509 15.90 17.07 17.37
C GLU A 509 14.66 16.86 18.24
N SER A 510 13.70 17.76 18.09
CA SER A 510 12.41 17.72 18.81
C SER A 510 11.37 16.78 18.19
N PHE A 511 11.78 15.91 17.27
CA PHE A 511 10.88 15.01 16.56
C PHE A 511 11.52 13.64 16.32
N ASP A 512 10.68 12.61 16.18
CA ASP A 512 11.11 11.27 15.80
C ASP A 512 11.25 11.18 14.27
N ARG A 513 12.44 10.82 13.80
CA ARG A 513 12.69 10.56 12.37
C ARG A 513 11.88 9.35 11.87
N GLY A 514 11.56 8.40 12.73
CA GLY A 514 10.93 7.13 12.36
C GLY A 514 11.66 6.49 11.18
N PHE A 515 10.98 6.25 10.06
CA PHE A 515 11.62 5.63 8.89
C PHE A 515 12.48 6.60 8.06
N TYR A 516 12.38 7.92 8.26
CA TYR A 516 13.26 8.86 7.56
C TYR A 516 14.73 8.60 7.95
N SER A 517 15.61 8.53 6.95
CA SER A 517 17.02 8.11 7.11
C SER A 517 17.22 6.68 7.63
N GLY A 518 16.15 5.88 7.72
CA GLY A 518 16.21 4.45 8.02
C GLY A 518 16.39 3.58 6.76
N PRO A 519 16.68 2.28 6.93
CA PRO A 519 16.64 1.30 5.86
C PRO A 519 15.21 1.09 5.37
N PHE A 520 15.00 1.17 4.05
CA PHE A 520 13.76 0.76 3.39
C PHE A 520 14.08 -0.09 2.18
N GLY A 521 13.37 -1.19 1.97
CA GLY A 521 13.75 -2.11 0.90
C GLY A 521 12.89 -3.35 0.82
N CYS A 522 13.48 -4.37 0.20
CA CYS A 522 12.89 -5.69 0.08
C CYS A 522 13.92 -6.80 0.29
N PHE A 523 13.46 -7.96 0.72
CA PHE A 523 14.30 -9.15 0.81
C PHE A 523 13.54 -10.43 0.50
N SER A 524 14.29 -11.41 0.05
CA SER A 524 13.89 -12.79 -0.17
C SER A 524 14.80 -13.72 0.66
N ASN A 525 14.62 -15.03 0.53
CA ASN A 525 15.51 -16.01 1.17
C ASN A 525 16.92 -16.13 0.55
N ALA A 526 17.27 -15.30 -0.43
CA ALA A 526 18.59 -15.33 -1.06
C ALA A 526 19.12 -13.98 -1.53
N SER A 527 18.24 -13.02 -1.82
CA SER A 527 18.63 -11.67 -2.25
C SER A 527 17.90 -10.61 -1.44
N ALA A 528 18.53 -9.47 -1.24
CA ALA A 528 17.94 -8.32 -0.57
C ALA A 528 18.43 -7.03 -1.19
N GLU A 529 17.56 -6.02 -1.23
CA GLU A 529 17.92 -4.69 -1.70
C GLU A 529 17.30 -3.65 -0.77
N PHE A 530 18.15 -2.84 -0.15
CA PHE A 530 17.77 -1.77 0.75
C PHE A 530 18.36 -0.44 0.29
N CYS A 531 17.59 0.61 0.45
CA CYS A 531 17.96 2.01 0.24
C CYS A 531 17.91 2.75 1.57
N VAL A 532 18.59 3.89 1.63
CA VAL A 532 18.47 4.83 2.75
C VAL A 532 17.29 5.75 2.47
N ALA A 533 16.29 5.75 3.35
CA ALA A 533 15.01 6.42 3.14
C ALA A 533 15.06 7.94 3.36
N ILE A 534 15.99 8.61 2.67
CA ILE A 534 16.03 10.07 2.52
C ILE A 534 15.11 10.52 1.38
N ARG A 535 14.86 11.85 1.27
CA ARG A 535 13.92 12.44 0.29
C ARG A 535 12.54 11.77 0.36
N SER A 536 12.07 11.64 1.59
CA SER A 536 10.89 10.88 1.94
C SER A 536 9.97 11.69 2.85
N GLY A 537 8.73 11.24 2.94
CA GLY A 537 7.73 11.85 3.80
C GLY A 537 6.74 10.83 4.34
N LEU A 538 6.25 11.13 5.54
CA LEU A 538 5.19 10.39 6.20
C LEU A 538 3.86 11.10 5.93
N ILE A 539 2.93 10.41 5.29
CA ILE A 539 1.54 10.84 5.12
C ILE A 539 0.75 10.29 6.32
N LYS A 540 0.10 11.18 7.04
CA LYS A 540 -0.77 10.87 8.17
C LYS A 540 -2.05 11.69 8.09
N HIS A 541 -3.18 11.04 7.84
CA HIS A 541 -4.51 11.65 7.69
C HIS A 541 -4.53 12.82 6.68
N ASP A 542 -4.65 14.04 7.19
CA ASP A 542 -4.72 15.32 6.48
C ASP A 542 -3.35 15.99 6.38
N ARG A 543 -2.24 15.33 6.70
CA ARG A 543 -0.91 15.96 6.72
C ARG A 543 0.16 15.08 6.10
N ALA A 544 1.19 15.73 5.57
CA ALA A 544 2.46 15.13 5.20
C ALA A 544 3.58 15.76 6.02
N TYR A 545 4.43 14.93 6.61
CA TYR A 545 5.67 15.29 7.27
C TYR A 545 6.81 15.03 6.29
N VAL A 546 7.48 16.08 5.83
CA VAL A 546 8.61 16.02 4.88
C VAL A 546 9.90 16.23 5.64
N TYR A 547 10.91 15.42 5.35
CA TYR A 547 12.16 15.42 6.08
C TYR A 547 13.36 15.71 5.18
N ALA A 548 14.34 16.45 5.69
CA ALA A 548 15.66 16.61 5.10
C ALA A 548 16.66 16.91 6.20
N GLY A 549 17.94 16.65 5.94
CA GLY A 549 19.02 16.87 6.87
C GLY A 549 20.31 17.26 6.19
N ALA A 550 21.20 17.86 6.97
CA ALA A 550 22.50 18.37 6.55
C ALA A 550 23.58 17.88 7.53
N GLY A 551 24.75 17.57 6.97
CA GLY A 551 25.89 17.10 7.74
C GLY A 551 26.68 18.28 8.29
N ILE A 552 26.61 18.49 9.60
CA ILE A 552 27.33 19.58 10.25
C ILE A 552 28.75 19.09 10.59
N VAL A 553 29.75 19.80 10.06
CA VAL A 553 31.18 19.55 10.26
C VAL A 553 31.88 20.85 10.67
N ALA A 554 33.17 20.78 11.00
CA ALA A 554 33.97 21.99 11.26
C ALA A 554 33.87 22.96 10.07
N GLY A 555 33.55 24.24 10.36
CA GLY A 555 33.36 25.26 9.33
C GLY A 555 32.02 25.20 8.58
N SER A 556 31.01 24.48 9.09
CA SER A 556 29.62 24.64 8.63
C SER A 556 29.03 25.96 9.09
N GLU A 557 28.23 26.60 8.23
CA GLU A 557 27.52 27.85 8.51
C GLU A 557 26.01 27.58 8.56
N ALA A 558 25.35 27.90 9.68
CA ALA A 558 23.96 27.49 9.91
C ALA A 558 22.99 27.94 8.81
N GLU A 559 23.20 29.12 8.24
CA GLU A 559 22.43 29.67 7.12
C GLU A 559 22.60 28.86 5.84
N LEU A 560 23.83 28.47 5.49
CA LEU A 560 24.10 27.67 4.29
C LEU A 560 23.51 26.26 4.41
N GLU A 561 23.61 25.67 5.61
CA GLU A 561 23.06 24.34 5.88
C GLU A 561 21.52 24.35 5.88
N TRP A 562 20.90 25.44 6.34
CA TRP A 562 19.45 25.65 6.23
C TRP A 562 19.00 25.71 4.76
N ASP A 563 19.76 26.44 3.96
CA ASP A 563 19.57 26.59 2.53
C ASP A 563 19.68 25.25 1.78
N GLU A 564 20.58 24.36 2.22
CA GLU A 564 20.73 23.01 1.68
C GLU A 564 19.50 22.13 1.99
N ILE A 565 19.02 22.12 3.24
CA ILE A 565 17.87 21.29 3.61
C ILE A 565 16.58 21.75 2.94
N GLU A 566 16.35 23.06 2.75
CA GLU A 566 15.20 23.56 1.99
C GLU A 566 15.26 23.12 0.53
N LEU A 567 16.45 23.16 -0.09
CA LEU A 567 16.62 22.67 -1.46
C LEU A 567 16.34 21.16 -1.56
N LYS A 568 16.80 20.36 -0.58
CA LYS A 568 16.52 18.92 -0.49
C LYS A 568 15.02 18.62 -0.34
N MET A 569 14.27 19.45 0.40
CA MET A 569 12.81 19.30 0.57
C MET A 569 12.01 19.83 -0.63
N SER A 570 12.55 20.78 -1.39
CA SER A 570 11.81 21.58 -2.39
C SER A 570 11.03 20.74 -3.40
N THR A 571 11.63 19.68 -3.96
CA THR A 571 10.96 18.79 -4.92
C THR A 571 9.75 18.11 -4.29
N PHE A 572 9.88 17.61 -3.06
CA PHE A 572 8.80 16.93 -2.36
C PHE A 572 7.68 17.93 -2.00
N CYS A 573 8.04 19.11 -1.51
CA CYS A 573 7.08 20.19 -1.21
C CYS A 573 6.32 20.66 -2.45
N ARG A 574 7.00 20.83 -3.60
CA ARG A 574 6.37 21.20 -4.89
C ARG A 574 5.35 20.15 -5.33
N VAL A 575 5.71 18.86 -5.20
CA VAL A 575 4.76 17.76 -5.48
C VAL A 575 3.55 17.86 -4.55
N LEU A 576 3.73 18.08 -3.25
CA LEU A 576 2.63 18.20 -2.30
C LEU A 576 1.74 19.43 -2.56
N GLN A 577 2.33 20.57 -2.96
CA GLN A 577 1.58 21.79 -3.31
C GLN A 577 0.62 21.57 -4.48
N SER A 578 0.98 20.71 -5.43
CA SER A 578 0.07 20.33 -6.52
C SER A 578 -1.17 19.54 -6.06
N PHE A 579 -1.24 19.14 -4.79
CA PHE A 579 -2.40 18.51 -4.15
C PHE A 579 -3.13 19.44 -3.16
N THR A 580 -2.69 20.69 -3.04
CA THR A 580 -3.35 21.75 -2.27
C THR A 580 -3.94 22.76 -3.26
N ILE A 581 -5.22 22.68 -3.63
CA ILE A 581 -5.79 23.61 -4.62
C ILE A 581 -6.18 24.95 -3.97
N GLN A 582 -5.90 26.01 -4.74
CA GLN A 582 -6.24 27.43 -4.60
C GLN A 582 -7.76 27.70 -4.47
N ASP A 583 -8.08 28.90 -3.99
CA ASP A 583 -9.41 29.38 -3.63
C ASP A 583 -10.55 29.09 -4.63
N ALA A 584 -11.72 28.91 -4.02
CA ALA A 584 -12.99 28.52 -4.62
C ALA A 584 -13.51 29.47 -5.72
N SER A 585 -13.90 28.87 -6.85
CA SER A 585 -15.06 29.33 -7.62
C SER A 585 -15.97 28.12 -7.88
N ALA A 586 -17.26 28.31 -7.61
CA ALA A 586 -18.26 27.26 -7.40
C ALA A 586 -18.48 26.35 -8.62
N PRO A 587 -18.76 25.04 -8.43
CA PRO A 587 -19.03 24.14 -9.53
C PRO A 587 -20.48 24.25 -10.03
N THR A 588 -20.62 24.47 -11.33
CA THR A 588 -21.83 24.23 -12.12
C THR A 588 -22.10 22.72 -12.22
N GLN A 589 -23.38 22.32 -12.11
CA GLN A 589 -23.82 20.91 -12.10
C GLN A 589 -23.49 20.16 -13.41
N PRO A 590 -23.13 18.86 -13.36
CA PRO A 590 -23.11 18.02 -14.54
C PRO A 590 -24.49 17.39 -14.80
N SER A 591 -24.89 17.44 -16.06
CA SER A 591 -26.12 16.87 -16.63
C SER A 591 -26.12 15.34 -16.61
N ALA A 592 -27.30 14.78 -16.39
CA ALA A 592 -27.58 13.35 -16.42
C ALA A 592 -27.49 12.76 -17.84
N SER A 593 -26.48 11.95 -18.10
CA SER A 593 -26.51 10.90 -19.11
C SER A 593 -25.26 10.02 -19.03
N SER A 594 -25.35 8.87 -18.34
CA SER A 594 -24.59 7.62 -18.59
C SER A 594 -24.88 6.61 -17.48
N LEU A 595 -26.16 6.25 -17.32
CA LEU A 595 -26.56 5.03 -16.61
C LEU A 595 -26.66 3.93 -17.65
N ASN A 596 -25.76 2.96 -17.57
CA ASN A 596 -25.95 1.53 -17.90
C ASN A 596 -24.57 0.95 -18.23
N THR A 597 -24.09 0.01 -17.41
CA THR A 597 -23.89 -1.42 -17.75
C THR A 597 -23.12 -2.10 -16.60
N PHE A 598 -23.41 -3.38 -16.38
CA PHE A 598 -22.68 -4.36 -15.55
C PHE A 598 -23.13 -4.57 -14.09
N ALA A 599 -24.33 -5.16 -13.97
CA ALA A 599 -24.64 -6.11 -12.91
C ALA A 599 -24.18 -7.51 -13.34
N ALA A 600 -23.17 -8.09 -12.67
CA ALA A 600 -23.07 -9.52 -12.35
C ALA A 600 -21.70 -9.89 -11.74
N ALA A 601 -21.75 -10.75 -10.71
CA ALA A 601 -20.70 -11.67 -10.24
C ALA A 601 -19.95 -11.33 -8.92
N VAL A 602 -20.62 -11.52 -7.78
CA VAL A 602 -20.01 -12.09 -6.56
C VAL A 602 -21.01 -13.08 -5.94
N LYS A 603 -20.56 -14.30 -5.62
CA LYS A 603 -21.38 -15.31 -4.92
C LYS A 603 -21.03 -15.32 -3.43
N PRO A 604 -22.01 -15.52 -2.54
CA PRO A 604 -22.02 -14.82 -1.25
C PRO A 604 -21.45 -15.59 -0.05
N ASN A 605 -20.97 -16.83 -0.17
CA ASN A 605 -20.99 -17.75 0.99
C ASN A 605 -19.73 -17.91 1.85
N ASP A 606 -18.69 -17.10 1.70
CA ASP A 606 -17.36 -17.55 2.16
C ASP A 606 -16.65 -16.62 3.19
N VAL A 607 -17.32 -15.60 3.73
CA VAL A 607 -16.71 -14.65 4.69
C VAL A 607 -17.36 -14.78 6.08
N LEU A 608 -17.08 -15.81 6.88
CA LEU A 608 -17.69 -15.89 8.23
C LEU A 608 -16.77 -16.62 9.24
N LYS A 609 -15.87 -15.93 9.98
CA LYS A 609 -15.16 -16.54 11.15
C LYS A 609 -14.78 -15.61 12.32
N ASP A 610 -15.42 -14.44 12.47
CA ASP A 610 -15.24 -13.63 13.69
C ASP A 610 -16.54 -12.91 14.05
N THR A 611 -17.09 -13.17 15.24
CA THR A 611 -18.48 -12.80 15.59
C THR A 611 -18.69 -11.30 15.78
N SER A 612 -17.63 -10.53 16.12
CA SER A 612 -17.67 -9.05 16.14
C SER A 612 -17.63 -8.44 14.73
N HIS A 613 -17.03 -9.13 13.77
CA HIS A 613 -17.02 -8.73 12.35
C HIS A 613 -18.26 -9.21 11.59
N LEU A 614 -18.98 -10.19 12.13
CA LEU A 614 -20.11 -10.84 11.47
C LEU A 614 -21.33 -9.92 11.33
N ASN A 615 -21.66 -9.20 12.40
CA ASN A 615 -22.75 -8.22 12.36
C ASN A 615 -22.44 -7.06 11.41
N THR A 616 -21.18 -6.59 11.39
CA THR A 616 -20.74 -5.54 10.46
C THR A 616 -20.80 -6.03 9.02
N LEU A 617 -20.30 -7.23 8.74
CA LEU A 617 -20.39 -7.83 7.42
C LEU A 617 -21.84 -7.98 6.96
N LEU A 618 -22.71 -8.57 7.78
CA LEU A 618 -24.12 -8.73 7.42
C LEU A 618 -24.82 -7.39 7.27
N GLY A 619 -24.49 -6.41 8.11
CA GLY A 619 -24.96 -5.04 7.98
C GLY A 619 -24.58 -4.46 6.62
N THR A 620 -23.31 -4.57 6.21
CA THR A 620 -22.84 -4.13 4.89
C THR A 620 -23.53 -4.88 3.77
N VAL A 621 -23.70 -6.20 3.87
CA VAL A 621 -24.40 -7.01 2.86
C VAL A 621 -25.87 -6.58 2.71
N VAL A 622 -26.57 -6.34 3.82
CA VAL A 622 -27.98 -5.87 3.79
C VAL A 622 -28.06 -4.53 3.07
N ILE A 623 -27.19 -3.59 3.43
CA ILE A 623 -27.18 -2.26 2.84
C ILE A 623 -26.80 -2.32 1.36
N ASP A 624 -25.71 -3.00 1.00
CA ASP A 624 -25.27 -3.14 -0.38
C ASP A 624 -26.35 -3.76 -1.27
N GLU A 625 -27.11 -4.74 -0.76
CA GLU A 625 -28.19 -5.37 -1.50
C GLU A 625 -29.38 -4.43 -1.71
N LEU A 626 -29.77 -3.66 -0.69
CA LEU A 626 -30.80 -2.62 -0.83
C LEU A 626 -30.38 -1.55 -1.85
N ILE A 627 -29.12 -1.14 -1.82
CA ILE A 627 -28.59 -0.20 -2.81
C ILE A 627 -28.54 -0.83 -4.21
N ARG A 628 -28.22 -2.13 -4.31
CA ARG A 628 -28.30 -2.88 -5.57
C ARG A 628 -29.70 -2.87 -6.15
N LEU A 629 -30.71 -2.97 -5.30
CA LEU A 629 -32.13 -2.98 -5.68
C LEU A 629 -32.68 -1.59 -6.01
N GLY A 630 -31.96 -0.52 -5.68
CA GLY A 630 -32.31 0.85 -6.04
C GLY A 630 -32.70 1.74 -4.86
N VAL A 631 -32.49 1.30 -3.62
CA VAL A 631 -32.61 2.17 -2.45
C VAL A 631 -31.45 3.16 -2.43
N GLY A 632 -31.72 4.39 -2.85
CA GLY A 632 -30.71 5.47 -2.91
C GLY A 632 -30.71 6.40 -1.70
N TYR A 633 -31.69 6.29 -0.81
CA TYR A 633 -31.91 7.23 0.29
C TYR A 633 -32.27 6.53 1.61
N PHE A 634 -31.45 6.74 2.63
CA PHE A 634 -31.59 6.13 3.96
C PHE A 634 -31.93 7.16 5.04
N PHE A 635 -32.90 6.86 5.88
CA PHE A 635 -33.29 7.68 7.03
C PHE A 635 -32.92 6.94 8.32
N VAL A 636 -31.96 7.47 9.05
CA VAL A 636 -31.30 6.74 10.14
C VAL A 636 -31.58 7.41 11.46
N ALA A 637 -32.23 6.72 12.39
CA ALA A 637 -32.25 7.05 13.80
C ALA A 637 -31.18 6.20 14.52
N PRO A 638 -29.98 6.75 14.79
CA PRO A 638 -28.85 5.95 15.21
C PRO A 638 -29.01 5.43 16.64
N GLY A 639 -28.62 4.17 16.85
CA GLY A 639 -28.51 3.57 18.18
C GLY A 639 -27.44 2.48 18.21
N SER A 640 -27.03 2.07 19.41
CA SER A 640 -25.89 1.15 19.60
C SER A 640 -26.07 -0.21 18.90
N ARG A 641 -27.31 -0.70 18.77
CA ARG A 641 -27.60 -1.96 18.07
C ARG A 641 -27.63 -1.83 16.55
N SER A 642 -27.99 -0.66 16.02
CA SER A 642 -28.09 -0.41 14.57
C SER A 642 -26.77 0.05 13.96
N THR A 643 -25.71 0.25 14.77
CA THR A 643 -24.37 0.65 14.32
C THR A 643 -23.83 -0.16 13.13
N PRO A 644 -23.94 -1.50 13.08
CA PRO A 644 -23.44 -2.28 11.93
C PRO A 644 -24.10 -1.89 10.60
N LEU A 645 -25.39 -1.54 10.60
CA LEU A 645 -26.11 -1.10 9.41
C LEU A 645 -25.69 0.31 8.99
N VAL A 646 -25.46 1.21 9.96
CA VAL A 646 -24.95 2.55 9.69
C VAL A 646 -23.53 2.50 9.09
N VAL A 647 -22.68 1.62 9.63
CA VAL A 647 -21.34 1.35 9.07
C VAL A 647 -21.44 0.83 7.63
N GLY A 648 -22.40 -0.05 7.33
CA GLY A 648 -22.67 -0.52 5.97
C GLY A 648 -22.98 0.62 4.99
N ILE A 649 -23.81 1.59 5.38
CA ILE A 649 -24.08 2.79 4.56
C ILE A 649 -22.79 3.58 4.32
N MET A 650 -21.98 3.78 5.37
CA MET A 650 -20.74 4.56 5.27
C MET A 650 -19.64 3.86 4.45
N GLN A 651 -19.69 2.53 4.35
CA GLN A 651 -18.73 1.71 3.59
C GLN A 651 -19.14 1.49 2.14
N SER A 652 -20.39 1.75 1.77
CA SER A 652 -20.88 1.58 0.40
C SER A 652 -20.05 2.38 -0.60
N ILE A 653 -19.63 1.70 -1.68
CA ILE A 653 -18.94 2.29 -2.83
C ILE A 653 -19.87 3.07 -3.76
N ARG A 654 -21.19 2.88 -3.63
CA ARG A 654 -22.22 3.57 -4.42
C ARG A 654 -22.59 4.88 -3.74
N ASN A 655 -22.71 5.97 -4.50
CA ASN A 655 -23.09 7.29 -4.00
C ASN A 655 -24.55 7.27 -3.52
N VAL A 656 -24.75 7.03 -2.23
CA VAL A 656 -26.07 7.00 -1.58
C VAL A 656 -26.21 8.16 -0.63
N GLN A 657 -27.45 8.65 -0.52
CA GLN A 657 -27.79 9.73 0.39
C GLN A 657 -28.32 9.13 1.69
N TYR A 658 -27.98 9.75 2.81
CA TYR A 658 -28.58 9.41 4.08
C TYR A 658 -28.81 10.66 4.93
N VAL A 659 -29.82 10.59 5.79
CA VAL A 659 -30.10 11.63 6.78
C VAL A 659 -30.10 10.98 8.15
N SER A 660 -29.24 11.49 9.05
CA SER A 660 -29.30 11.16 10.46
C SER A 660 -30.40 11.97 11.13
N CYS A 661 -31.42 11.30 11.62
CA CYS A 661 -32.55 11.88 12.34
C CYS A 661 -32.36 11.70 13.85
N HIS A 662 -32.78 12.71 14.63
CA HIS A 662 -32.68 12.67 16.09
C HIS A 662 -33.77 11.84 16.77
N ASP A 663 -34.85 11.52 16.04
CA ASP A 663 -36.06 10.87 16.54
C ASP A 663 -36.54 9.83 15.51
N GLU A 664 -36.98 8.65 15.97
CA GLU A 664 -37.39 7.55 15.09
C GLU A 664 -38.67 7.88 14.32
N ARG A 665 -39.64 8.52 14.98
CA ARG A 665 -40.89 8.92 14.35
C ARG A 665 -40.62 9.94 13.24
N GLY A 666 -39.76 10.92 13.50
CA GLY A 666 -39.29 11.90 12.52
C GLY A 666 -38.58 11.24 11.33
N ALA A 667 -37.72 10.25 11.59
CA ALA A 667 -37.07 9.47 10.53
C ALA A 667 -38.09 8.74 9.64
N ALA A 668 -39.10 8.13 10.25
CA ALA A 668 -40.15 7.40 9.56
C ALA A 668 -41.00 8.32 8.66
N PHE A 669 -41.40 9.49 9.16
CA PHE A 669 -42.17 10.46 8.38
C PHE A 669 -41.34 11.14 7.28
N ALA A 670 -40.05 11.38 7.51
CA ALA A 670 -39.16 11.91 6.49
C ALA A 670 -38.99 10.90 5.33
N ALA A 671 -38.84 9.61 5.66
CA ALA A 671 -38.80 8.54 4.67
C ALA A 671 -40.12 8.40 3.91
N LEU A 672 -41.25 8.42 4.61
CA LEU A 672 -42.58 8.40 3.99
C LEU A 672 -42.78 9.57 3.03
N GLY A 673 -42.41 10.79 3.45
CA GLY A 673 -42.50 11.98 2.63
C GLY A 673 -41.60 11.92 1.38
N TYR A 674 -40.38 11.41 1.53
CA TYR A 674 -39.47 11.17 0.41
C TYR A 674 -40.03 10.14 -0.58
N ALA A 675 -40.50 8.99 -0.09
CA ALA A 675 -41.07 7.95 -0.94
C ALA A 675 -42.35 8.44 -1.64
N ARG A 676 -43.22 9.16 -0.93
CA ARG A 676 -44.43 9.78 -1.50
C ARG A 676 -44.10 10.81 -2.59
N LYS A 677 -43.03 11.60 -2.41
CA LYS A 677 -42.65 12.64 -3.38
C LYS A 677 -41.93 12.09 -4.60
N THR A 678 -41.07 11.09 -4.42
CA THR A 678 -40.18 10.58 -5.47
C THR A 678 -40.74 9.35 -6.18
N GLY A 679 -41.65 8.61 -5.55
CA GLY A 679 -42.06 7.27 -6.01
C GLY A 679 -40.98 6.21 -5.82
N CYS A 680 -39.83 6.56 -5.22
CA CYS A 680 -38.74 5.64 -4.93
C CYS A 680 -38.89 5.03 -3.54
N VAL A 681 -38.34 3.83 -3.36
CA VAL A 681 -38.31 3.18 -2.04
C VAL A 681 -37.42 3.95 -1.07
N ALA A 682 -37.93 4.22 0.12
CA ALA A 682 -37.14 4.75 1.23
C ALA A 682 -36.84 3.63 2.25
N ALA A 683 -35.63 3.64 2.80
CA ALA A 683 -35.28 2.76 3.91
C ALA A 683 -35.14 3.55 5.21
N VAL A 684 -35.76 3.06 6.29
CA VAL A 684 -35.65 3.62 7.64
C VAL A 684 -34.86 2.65 8.50
N ILE A 685 -33.84 3.15 9.21
CA ILE A 685 -33.01 2.35 10.10
C ILE A 685 -33.17 2.84 11.53
N THR A 686 -33.48 1.94 12.46
CA THR A 686 -33.52 2.26 13.89
C THR A 686 -33.04 1.13 14.79
N SER A 687 -32.79 1.46 16.06
CA SER A 687 -32.37 0.52 17.10
C SER A 687 -33.54 -0.28 17.69
N SER A 688 -33.22 -1.16 18.65
CA SER A 688 -34.18 -2.06 19.31
C SER A 688 -35.16 -1.32 20.22
N GLY A 689 -36.22 -1.99 20.65
CA GLY A 689 -37.05 -1.54 21.75
C GLY A 689 -38.19 -0.61 21.32
N THR A 690 -38.58 0.33 22.18
CA THR A 690 -39.68 1.29 21.89
C THR A 690 -39.41 2.18 20.69
N ALA A 691 -38.15 2.31 20.26
CA ALA A 691 -37.72 2.94 19.02
C ALA A 691 -38.48 2.39 17.79
N VAL A 692 -38.74 1.08 17.76
CA VAL A 692 -39.48 0.44 16.66
C VAL A 692 -40.96 0.85 16.65
N ALA A 693 -41.58 0.97 17.82
CA ALA A 693 -42.98 1.36 17.94
C ALA A 693 -43.25 2.78 17.40
N ASN A 694 -42.25 3.67 17.49
CA ASN A 694 -42.33 5.03 16.95
C ASN A 694 -42.47 5.09 15.42
N LEU A 695 -42.15 3.99 14.71
CA LEU A 695 -42.32 3.92 13.25
C LEU A 695 -43.79 3.68 12.84
N LEU A 696 -44.61 3.10 13.73
CA LEU A 696 -45.96 2.59 13.42
C LEU A 696 -46.88 3.61 12.71
N PRO A 697 -46.93 4.91 13.09
CA PRO A 697 -47.77 5.87 12.38
C PRO A 697 -47.44 5.98 10.89
N ALA A 698 -46.15 6.03 10.54
CA ALA A 698 -45.70 6.10 9.15
C ALA A 698 -45.95 4.79 8.39
N VAL A 699 -45.87 3.63 9.07
CA VAL A 699 -46.20 2.32 8.49
C VAL A 699 -47.68 2.22 8.12
N ILE A 700 -48.57 2.72 8.97
CA ILE A 700 -50.02 2.75 8.70
C ILE A 700 -50.32 3.63 7.48
N GLU A 701 -49.71 4.81 7.40
CA GLU A 701 -49.86 5.68 6.23
C GLU A 701 -49.28 5.05 4.96
N ALA A 702 -48.08 4.46 5.03
CA ALA A 702 -47.47 3.77 3.90
C ALA A 702 -48.34 2.62 3.37
N LYS A 703 -49.05 1.91 4.25
CA LYS A 703 -50.03 0.91 3.85
C LYS A 703 -51.23 1.52 3.14
N ASN A 704 -51.88 2.51 3.76
CA ASN A 704 -53.12 3.08 3.24
C ASN A 704 -52.92 3.84 1.92
N ASP A 705 -51.75 4.48 1.76
CA ASP A 705 -51.44 5.32 0.60
C ASP A 705 -50.64 4.58 -0.49
N GLY A 706 -50.27 3.32 -0.26
CA GLY A 706 -49.48 2.55 -1.21
C GLY A 706 -48.04 3.06 -1.37
N ILE A 707 -47.37 3.48 -0.30
CA ILE A 707 -46.05 4.13 -0.37
C ILE A 707 -44.93 3.14 -0.02
N PRO A 708 -43.99 2.84 -0.94
CA PRO A 708 -42.95 1.83 -0.73
C PRO A 708 -41.98 2.25 0.38
N LEU A 709 -41.93 1.45 1.45
CA LEU A 709 -41.14 1.74 2.65
C LEU A 709 -40.50 0.47 3.20
N ILE A 710 -39.18 0.49 3.44
CA ILE A 710 -38.45 -0.62 4.06
C ILE A 710 -38.01 -0.20 5.46
N LEU A 711 -38.37 -0.98 6.48
CA LEU A 711 -38.04 -0.71 7.88
C LEU A 711 -36.96 -1.70 8.33
N ILE A 712 -35.79 -1.22 8.75
CA ILE A 712 -34.69 -2.07 9.20
C ILE A 712 -34.43 -1.79 10.67
N THR A 713 -34.79 -2.75 11.53
CA THR A 713 -34.72 -2.59 12.98
C THR A 713 -33.71 -3.56 13.57
N ALA A 714 -32.74 -3.07 14.35
CA ALA A 714 -31.74 -3.92 14.96
C ALA A 714 -32.13 -4.36 16.37
N ASP A 715 -32.34 -5.67 16.60
CA ASP A 715 -32.75 -6.23 17.89
C ASP A 715 -31.61 -6.90 18.69
N ARG A 716 -31.95 -7.38 19.87
CA ARG A 716 -31.18 -8.29 20.71
C ARG A 716 -31.29 -9.73 20.19
N PRO A 717 -30.25 -10.56 20.40
CA PRO A 717 -30.34 -11.99 20.11
C PRO A 717 -31.43 -12.64 20.98
N PRO A 718 -32.06 -13.74 20.54
CA PRO A 718 -33.20 -14.37 21.21
C PRO A 718 -33.00 -14.63 22.71
N GLU A 719 -31.80 -15.04 23.12
CA GLU A 719 -31.46 -15.31 24.52
C GLU A 719 -31.43 -14.05 25.42
N LEU A 720 -31.40 -12.85 24.82
CA LEU A 720 -31.45 -11.56 25.50
C LEU A 720 -32.78 -10.83 25.28
N ARG A 721 -33.77 -11.48 24.66
CA ARG A 721 -35.17 -11.03 24.62
C ARG A 721 -35.87 -11.48 25.92
N ASP A 722 -36.85 -10.71 26.39
CA ASP A 722 -37.67 -11.02 27.57
C ASP A 722 -36.96 -11.16 28.93
N VAL A 723 -35.73 -10.66 29.06
CA VAL A 723 -34.96 -10.67 30.33
C VAL A 723 -35.21 -9.43 31.22
N CYS A 724 -36.36 -8.77 31.06
CA CYS A 724 -36.71 -7.52 31.78
C CYS A 724 -35.63 -6.43 31.71
N SER A 725 -34.89 -6.33 30.59
CA SER A 725 -33.89 -5.28 30.39
C SER A 725 -34.55 -3.93 30.14
N ASN A 726 -33.94 -2.83 30.56
CA ASN A 726 -34.45 -1.50 30.27
C ASN A 726 -34.63 -1.33 28.75
N GLN A 727 -35.83 -0.89 28.35
CA GLN A 727 -36.24 -0.66 26.96
C GLN A 727 -36.29 -1.89 26.04
N SER A 728 -36.31 -3.13 26.58
CA SER A 728 -36.65 -4.31 25.79
C SER A 728 -38.18 -4.49 25.69
N ILE A 729 -38.69 -4.63 24.47
CA ILE A 729 -40.08 -5.02 24.17
C ILE A 729 -40.07 -6.14 23.13
N ASP A 730 -41.17 -6.88 23.00
CA ASP A 730 -41.37 -7.77 21.85
C ASP A 730 -41.62 -6.93 20.59
N GLN A 731 -40.67 -6.99 19.65
CA GLN A 731 -40.76 -6.32 18.36
C GLN A 731 -41.14 -7.25 17.20
N VAL A 732 -41.32 -8.55 17.45
CA VAL A 732 -41.68 -9.53 16.42
C VAL A 732 -43.09 -9.23 15.91
N LYS A 733 -43.22 -8.91 14.62
CA LYS A 733 -44.50 -8.51 13.99
C LYS A 733 -45.21 -7.35 14.71
N ILE A 734 -44.46 -6.43 15.33
CA ILE A 734 -45.03 -5.28 16.06
C ILE A 734 -45.95 -4.39 15.21
N PHE A 735 -45.73 -4.33 13.89
CA PHE A 735 -46.58 -3.59 12.97
C PHE A 735 -47.83 -4.37 12.52
N GLY A 736 -47.98 -5.63 12.90
CA GLY A 736 -49.11 -6.49 12.57
C GLY A 736 -49.40 -6.54 11.07
N SER A 737 -50.67 -6.39 10.70
CA SER A 737 -51.10 -6.35 9.30
C SER A 737 -50.79 -5.02 8.59
N ASN A 738 -50.09 -4.09 9.23
CA ASN A 738 -49.69 -2.83 8.60
C ASN A 738 -48.40 -2.96 7.78
N ALA A 739 -47.55 -3.94 8.09
CA ALA A 739 -46.47 -4.36 7.21
C ALA A 739 -46.97 -5.49 6.29
N ARG A 740 -46.66 -5.40 5.00
CA ARG A 740 -46.98 -6.44 4.00
C ARG A 740 -46.22 -7.73 4.25
N TRP A 741 -45.01 -7.57 4.78
CA TRP A 741 -44.13 -8.67 5.10
C TRP A 741 -43.27 -8.34 6.30
N PHE A 742 -42.91 -9.39 7.03
CA PHE A 742 -42.07 -9.33 8.22
C PHE A 742 -41.07 -10.46 8.20
N ARG A 743 -39.80 -10.14 8.48
CA ARG A 743 -38.74 -11.15 8.65
C ARG A 743 -37.87 -10.87 9.88
N ASP A 744 -37.91 -11.79 10.84
CA ASP A 744 -36.92 -11.85 11.91
C ASP A 744 -35.71 -12.67 11.44
N PHE A 745 -34.55 -12.01 11.34
CA PHE A 745 -33.32 -12.68 10.93
C PHE A 745 -32.70 -13.43 12.11
N ALA A 746 -32.36 -14.70 11.88
CA ALA A 746 -31.62 -15.47 12.87
C ALA A 746 -30.26 -14.84 13.17
N CYS A 747 -29.78 -15.01 14.40
CA CYS A 747 -28.46 -14.52 14.77
C CYS A 747 -27.39 -15.13 13.85
N PRO A 748 -26.44 -14.32 13.36
CA PRO A 748 -25.37 -14.80 12.52
C PRO A 748 -24.52 -15.87 13.25
N ASP A 749 -24.50 -17.09 12.69
CA ASP A 749 -23.65 -18.19 13.14
C ASP A 749 -22.61 -18.51 12.04
N PRO A 750 -21.30 -18.58 12.36
CA PRO A 750 -20.24 -18.83 11.39
C PRO A 750 -20.34 -20.18 10.65
N ILE A 751 -21.11 -21.14 11.16
CA ILE A 751 -21.16 -22.53 10.67
C ILE A 751 -22.38 -22.74 9.75
N SER A 752 -23.50 -22.08 10.04
CA SER A 752 -24.79 -22.37 9.43
C SER A 752 -25.42 -21.21 8.66
N PHE A 753 -24.95 -19.98 8.83
CA PHE A 753 -25.57 -18.81 8.20
C PHE A 753 -25.34 -18.77 6.68
N ARG A 754 -26.43 -18.76 5.90
CA ARG A 754 -26.37 -18.70 4.43
C ARG A 754 -26.66 -17.28 3.95
N ILE A 755 -25.64 -16.58 3.47
CA ILE A 755 -25.78 -15.22 2.94
C ILE A 755 -26.75 -15.20 1.75
N SER A 756 -26.77 -16.25 0.91
CA SER A 756 -27.74 -16.33 -0.19
C SER A 756 -29.20 -16.27 0.27
N ALA A 757 -29.53 -16.82 1.45
CA ALA A 757 -30.89 -16.76 1.99
C ALA A 757 -31.24 -15.35 2.46
N LEU A 758 -30.29 -14.66 3.10
CA LEU A 758 -30.43 -13.25 3.47
C LEU A 758 -30.68 -12.37 2.25
N LEU A 759 -29.88 -12.53 1.18
CA LEU A 759 -30.07 -11.77 -0.06
C LEU A 759 -31.44 -12.04 -0.69
N SER A 760 -31.87 -13.30 -0.76
CA SER A 760 -33.21 -13.65 -1.26
C SER A 760 -34.34 -13.06 -0.41
N ASP A 761 -34.17 -13.01 0.91
CA ASP A 761 -35.13 -12.38 1.82
C ASP A 761 -35.20 -10.86 1.56
N ILE A 762 -34.08 -10.19 1.30
CA ILE A 762 -34.03 -8.74 0.98
C ILE A 762 -34.64 -8.46 -0.40
N ASP A 763 -34.30 -9.25 -1.42
CA ASP A 763 -34.89 -9.18 -2.76
C ASP A 763 -36.43 -9.28 -2.68
N TYR A 764 -36.92 -10.24 -1.87
CA TYR A 764 -38.34 -10.44 -1.65
C TYR A 764 -38.99 -9.28 -0.90
N ALA A 765 -38.33 -8.74 0.13
CA ALA A 765 -38.79 -7.56 0.87
C ALA A 765 -38.97 -6.36 -0.07
N PHE A 766 -37.96 -6.09 -0.90
CA PHE A 766 -37.99 -5.00 -1.87
C PHE A 766 -39.11 -5.20 -2.88
N ALA A 767 -39.23 -6.41 -3.46
CA ALA A 767 -40.28 -6.73 -4.41
C ALA A 767 -41.69 -6.48 -3.84
N LEU A 768 -41.94 -6.89 -2.59
CA LEU A 768 -43.22 -6.64 -1.92
C LEU A 768 -43.42 -5.17 -1.54
N ALA A 769 -42.36 -4.46 -1.19
CA ALA A 769 -42.45 -3.02 -0.94
C ALA A 769 -42.84 -2.25 -2.21
N THR A 770 -42.37 -2.71 -3.37
CA THR A 770 -42.60 -2.10 -4.69
C THR A 770 -43.64 -2.79 -5.55
N ASP A 771 -44.45 -3.71 -4.99
CA ASP A 771 -45.43 -4.46 -5.77
C ASP A 771 -46.36 -3.50 -6.52
N ALA A 772 -46.45 -3.64 -7.84
CA ALA A 772 -47.22 -2.71 -8.67
C ALA A 772 -48.73 -2.72 -8.35
N SER A 773 -49.23 -3.79 -7.74
CA SER A 773 -50.65 -3.95 -7.38
C SER A 773 -50.97 -3.54 -5.94
N ASP A 774 -50.01 -3.65 -5.03
CA ASP A 774 -50.17 -3.30 -3.61
C ASP A 774 -48.82 -2.91 -2.97
N PRO A 775 -48.24 -1.74 -3.29
CA PRO A 775 -46.94 -1.32 -2.77
C PRO A 775 -47.03 -0.82 -1.33
N GLY A 776 -46.01 -1.07 -0.50
CA GLY A 776 -45.80 -0.22 0.68
C GLY A 776 -44.90 -0.80 1.77
N ALA A 777 -45.25 -0.66 3.05
CA ALA A 777 -44.32 -0.97 4.14
C ALA A 777 -43.99 -2.46 4.31
N VAL A 778 -42.71 -2.78 4.45
CA VAL A 778 -42.16 -4.09 4.86
C VAL A 778 -41.20 -3.91 6.04
N HIS A 779 -41.08 -4.93 6.89
CA HIS A 779 -40.28 -4.93 8.11
C HIS A 779 -39.24 -6.05 8.14
#